data_AF-A0A833VP18-F1
#
_entry.id   AF-A0A833VP18-F1
#
_cell.length_a   1.000
_cell.length_b   1.000
_cell.length_c   1.000
_cell.angle_alpha   90.00
_cell.angle_beta   90.00
_cell.angle_gamma   90.00
#
_symmetry.space_group_name_H-M   'P 1'
#
loop_
_entity.id
_entity.type
_entity.pdbx_description
1 polymer ?
#
loop_
_entity_poly.entity_id
_entity_poly.type
_entity_poly.pdbx_seq_one_letter_code
_entity_poly.pdbx_strand_id
1 'polypeptide(L)'
;MGIPGLTTFVNNHSDIYLEYYELHNTYLVIDGNNVCYSIYNSYTKSNCAFGGDYDNYAQCVTKFFDDLLKCNVTPLVILDGGTEDKKLRTIIQRTRERINAACSFCPLSQENAKSIPLLLKEIFRDVMREKNIRHVQCLFEADNDIASVAKILNCPVLSYDSDFYIYGALFIPFNSLDTNVKKNPNGNGYMKCCKIYKVENLLKSFKGLNQTMLPLAAVLLGNDYVKYKIFKNFFRHLKLRGASNKKRNHRQCCIERTLIWLSKHTLNNAITEVLSRLIKPIRLKILDLIEVNINSYLNISTEILIPLGFPTTRVNINHLNRNFKFNGDINTLAYIEEGCKEESSEKEEEDDEIEITDIFDEFKSMSKNAAVINLPLWFKNEILMSEYPSYFMDLIVRCSYICPVQVEDCSYPSSVMASLKILSVIFGILKSPIDDKCYMKYLVRNENRKMKWCTLEVTKIMNMCELPSLFNLKEIPLPIRSKILNNTLGITNMDCINELPPEWMLYVGCIKYWMYQQEYSTFHKYYLYSIFISMLFNIIDSKIGKYRNMHIFQNKYCQIIETIKQERKNDNYNSYTMDSTIIEAYNEIDHHDCVLAAPFFISHFKINKELYTNPKIFSRYTVHVFAEFQSCVRHAMHLNALLRYPYPHIKIANLFNGTLLYNLSNNFKTRRNIEQYINTILQTSPSLLRLFHIFLLKIKPIEYELLSKHAAITNLPTWFVDEYRMGKYPTFIVDLALRRLYFCPIQMENYYYTTSAIKGFKILSVIIGILKITVKNNLQHVICVMRNQNNNVASYKLQSANITNMCKLPSLFQLNQIPLCFQLEIINNTLGIRDTDCINELPPEWRLYVGCIVYWIHQQGSPASNKCYLYSILLSMLFNIIDSRIGKYRSLNIFRDKYCYISEILQQIRKKNNSLHYTMDDTFMEAYNKIDYNDCVLAAPFFVYHFQVQRELIRNPNIYDRNIVHTFAEFQSCLKFSLYLNLLLGYPYPQTKVEHFFNGTLLYNLSNYFKRYHNIEEHINFTFQGCPSLLKVFNIFLSKIKPMFPPIDNDLNRAYYN
;
A
#
# COMPACT_ATOMS: atom_id res chain seq x y z
N MET A 1 16.54 -2.45 -28.41
CA MET A 1 17.62 -3.24 -27.78
C MET A 1 18.77 -3.30 -28.77
N GLY A 2 20.00 -3.45 -28.29
CA GLY A 2 21.22 -3.43 -29.11
C GLY A 2 21.63 -2.05 -29.65
N ILE A 3 22.32 -2.07 -30.79
CA ILE A 3 22.83 -0.88 -31.50
C ILE A 3 21.70 0.05 -31.96
N PRO A 4 21.64 1.32 -31.47
CA PRO A 4 20.55 2.24 -31.77
C PRO A 4 20.45 2.58 -33.26
N GLY A 5 19.25 2.47 -33.83
CA GLY A 5 18.94 2.86 -35.21
C GLY A 5 19.31 1.83 -36.29
N LEU A 6 20.00 0.75 -35.95
CA LEU A 6 20.44 -0.28 -36.91
C LEU A 6 19.26 -1.10 -37.47
N THR A 7 18.31 -1.53 -36.63
CA THR A 7 17.09 -2.19 -37.10
C THR A 7 16.31 -1.32 -38.10
N THR A 8 16.21 -0.01 -37.82
CA THR A 8 15.57 0.95 -38.74
C THR A 8 16.35 1.07 -40.04
N PHE A 9 17.70 1.05 -40.00
CA PHE A 9 18.55 1.12 -41.18
C PHE A 9 18.35 -0.08 -42.11
N VAL A 10 18.30 -1.28 -41.54
CA VAL A 10 18.04 -2.51 -42.29
C VAL A 10 16.61 -2.52 -42.85
N ASN A 11 15.60 -2.19 -42.04
CA ASN A 11 14.20 -2.17 -42.48
C ASN A 11 13.93 -1.14 -43.58
N ASN A 12 14.56 0.05 -43.54
CA ASN A 12 14.43 1.06 -44.59
C ASN A 12 14.96 0.59 -45.95
N HIS A 13 15.80 -0.44 -45.97
CA HIS A 13 16.38 -1.04 -47.17
C HIS A 13 16.09 -2.54 -47.19
N SER A 14 14.89 -2.94 -46.77
CA SER A 14 14.56 -4.35 -46.55
C SER A 14 14.69 -5.19 -47.82
N ASP A 15 14.49 -4.59 -49.00
CA ASP A 15 14.57 -5.28 -50.30
C ASP A 15 16.02 -5.61 -50.70
N ILE A 16 16.99 -4.96 -50.06
CA ILE A 16 18.43 -5.18 -50.28
C ILE A 16 18.98 -6.16 -49.25
N TYR A 17 18.61 -5.97 -47.98
CA TYR A 17 19.24 -6.68 -46.86
C TYR A 17 18.46 -7.91 -46.38
N LEU A 18 17.16 -8.00 -46.65
CA LEU A 18 16.31 -9.10 -46.19
C LEU A 18 15.75 -9.89 -47.37
N GLU A 19 15.91 -11.20 -47.32
CA GLU A 19 15.41 -12.13 -48.34
C GLU A 19 14.11 -12.81 -47.85
N TYR A 20 13.18 -13.12 -48.75
CA TYR A 20 12.04 -13.96 -48.41
C TYR A 20 12.52 -15.35 -47.98
N TYR A 21 11.95 -15.88 -46.90
CA TYR A 21 12.34 -17.15 -46.32
C TYR A 21 11.13 -17.96 -45.86
N GLU A 22 11.14 -19.25 -46.22
CA GLU A 22 10.12 -20.22 -45.86
C GLU A 22 10.60 -21.02 -44.66
N LEU A 23 10.21 -20.61 -43.46
CA LEU A 23 10.66 -21.27 -42.24
C LEU A 23 9.87 -22.58 -42.02
N HIS A 24 10.55 -23.70 -42.25
CA HIS A 24 10.06 -25.06 -41.96
C HIS A 24 11.23 -26.06 -41.88
N ASN A 25 11.02 -27.24 -41.28
CA ASN A 25 11.99 -28.36 -41.26
C ASN A 25 13.42 -27.99 -40.79
N THR A 26 13.56 -27.12 -39.80
CA THR A 26 14.88 -26.63 -39.33
C THR A 26 14.91 -26.44 -37.82
N TYR A 27 16.11 -26.38 -37.23
CA TYR A 27 16.29 -25.75 -35.93
C TYR A 27 16.06 -24.24 -36.03
N LEU A 28 15.61 -23.64 -34.94
CA LEU A 28 15.47 -22.19 -34.81
C LEU A 28 15.98 -21.79 -33.44
N VAL A 29 17.08 -21.03 -33.37
CA VAL A 29 17.54 -20.48 -32.09
C VAL A 29 16.73 -19.24 -31.78
N ILE A 30 16.16 -19.17 -30.58
CA ILE A 30 15.27 -18.09 -30.17
C ILE A 30 15.93 -17.34 -29.02
N ASP A 31 16.09 -16.03 -29.19
CA ASP A 31 16.37 -15.10 -28.10
C ASP A 31 15.14 -15.03 -27.18
N GLY A 32 15.17 -15.79 -26.10
CA GLY A 32 14.01 -16.03 -25.26
C GLY A 32 13.52 -14.79 -24.54
N ASN A 33 14.43 -13.92 -24.06
CA ASN A 33 14.05 -12.69 -23.37
C ASN A 33 13.39 -11.72 -24.34
N ASN A 34 13.98 -11.50 -25.52
CA ASN A 34 13.45 -10.60 -26.53
C ASN A 34 12.12 -11.09 -27.12
N VAL A 35 12.03 -12.38 -27.47
CA VAL A 35 10.82 -12.98 -28.04
C VAL A 35 9.68 -13.05 -27.02
N CYS A 36 9.96 -13.32 -25.74
CA CYS A 36 8.98 -13.24 -24.66
C CYS A 36 8.26 -11.88 -24.65
N TYR A 37 9.00 -10.77 -24.68
CA TYR A 37 8.43 -9.43 -24.73
C TYR A 37 7.79 -9.11 -26.09
N SER A 38 8.36 -9.60 -27.19
CA SER A 38 7.86 -9.32 -28.55
C SER A 38 6.51 -10.00 -28.81
N ILE A 39 6.30 -11.23 -28.32
CA ILE A 39 4.99 -11.91 -28.34
C ILE A 39 3.96 -11.09 -27.55
N TYR A 40 4.35 -10.62 -26.36
CA TYR A 40 3.46 -9.81 -25.53
C TYR A 40 3.07 -8.51 -26.25
N ASN A 41 4.04 -7.79 -26.79
CA ASN A 41 3.79 -6.52 -27.45
C ASN A 41 2.99 -6.67 -28.75
N SER A 42 3.26 -7.72 -29.55
CA SER A 42 2.70 -7.86 -30.90
C SER A 42 1.39 -8.64 -30.96
N TYR A 43 1.21 -9.66 -30.11
CA TYR A 43 0.11 -10.62 -30.26
C TYR A 43 -0.93 -10.56 -29.14
N THR A 44 -0.57 -10.10 -27.94
CA THR A 44 -1.55 -10.02 -26.85
C THR A 44 -2.47 -8.81 -27.00
N LYS A 45 -3.77 -9.08 -26.88
CA LYS A 45 -4.81 -8.06 -26.70
C LYS A 45 -5.18 -7.95 -25.21
N SER A 46 -4.17 -7.87 -24.34
CA SER A 46 -4.34 -7.88 -22.87
C SER A 46 -4.26 -6.49 -22.26
N ASN A 47 -4.83 -6.37 -21.06
CA ASN A 47 -4.90 -5.11 -20.34
C ASN A 47 -3.80 -4.97 -19.30
N CYS A 48 -2.67 -4.43 -19.75
CA CYS A 48 -1.50 -4.22 -18.92
C CYS A 48 -1.71 -3.23 -17.75
N ALA A 49 -2.73 -2.36 -17.81
CA ALA A 49 -3.03 -1.40 -16.75
C ALA A 49 -3.47 -2.06 -15.43
N PHE A 50 -3.93 -3.31 -15.45
CA PHE A 50 -4.45 -4.02 -14.27
C PHE A 50 -3.49 -5.09 -13.71
N GLY A 51 -2.19 -5.01 -14.05
CA GLY A 51 -1.20 -5.96 -13.57
C GLY A 51 -1.04 -7.23 -14.42
N GLY A 52 -1.78 -7.35 -15.54
CA GLY A 52 -1.58 -8.39 -16.55
C GLY A 52 -2.69 -9.45 -16.61
N ASP A 53 -3.08 -9.82 -17.83
CA ASP A 53 -4.00 -10.92 -18.11
C ASP A 53 -3.17 -12.14 -18.55
N TYR A 54 -2.68 -12.90 -17.57
CA TYR A 54 -1.70 -13.97 -17.81
C TYR A 54 -2.24 -15.14 -18.63
N ASP A 55 -3.53 -15.44 -18.51
CA ASP A 55 -4.23 -16.46 -19.33
C ASP A 55 -4.20 -16.14 -20.82
N ASN A 56 -4.42 -14.86 -21.19
CA ASN A 56 -4.35 -14.39 -22.57
C ASN A 56 -2.92 -14.49 -23.12
N TYR A 57 -1.92 -14.11 -22.33
CA TYR A 57 -0.53 -14.24 -22.76
C TYR A 57 -0.10 -15.69 -22.93
N ALA A 58 -0.47 -16.59 -22.00
CA ALA A 58 -0.19 -18.02 -22.11
C ALA A 58 -0.76 -18.62 -23.40
N GLN A 59 -1.96 -18.21 -23.82
CA GLN A 59 -2.54 -18.63 -25.11
C GLN A 59 -1.72 -18.15 -26.31
N CYS A 60 -1.25 -16.89 -26.29
CA CYS A 60 -0.40 -16.36 -27.37
C CYS A 60 0.93 -17.10 -27.48
N VAL A 61 1.59 -17.39 -26.35
CA VAL A 61 2.84 -18.16 -26.31
C VAL A 61 2.62 -19.60 -26.78
N THR A 62 1.53 -20.23 -26.33
CA THR A 62 1.14 -21.59 -26.75
C THR A 62 0.97 -21.66 -28.26
N LYS A 63 0.18 -20.74 -28.82
CA LYS A 63 -0.04 -20.64 -30.26
C LYS A 63 1.25 -20.39 -31.04
N PHE A 64 2.14 -19.53 -30.53
CA PHE A 64 3.43 -19.26 -31.17
C PHE A 64 4.26 -20.53 -31.32
N PHE A 65 4.39 -21.34 -30.27
CA PHE A 65 5.12 -22.61 -30.35
C PHE A 65 4.37 -23.67 -31.16
N ASP A 66 3.04 -23.75 -31.07
CA ASP A 66 2.24 -24.65 -31.91
C ASP A 66 2.45 -24.37 -33.40
N ASP A 67 2.48 -23.10 -33.80
CA ASP A 67 2.74 -22.71 -35.17
C ASP A 67 4.11 -23.16 -35.66
N LEU A 68 5.16 -23.03 -34.83
CA LEU A 68 6.52 -23.47 -35.17
C LEU A 68 6.59 -25.00 -35.29
N LEU A 69 6.05 -25.73 -34.30
CA LEU A 69 6.03 -27.19 -34.30
C LEU A 69 5.23 -27.74 -35.48
N LYS A 70 4.11 -27.10 -35.84
CA LYS A 70 3.32 -27.45 -37.02
C LYS A 70 4.10 -27.31 -38.33
N CYS A 71 5.07 -26.38 -38.39
CA CYS A 71 5.99 -26.22 -39.52
C CYS A 71 7.22 -27.14 -39.44
N ASN A 72 7.22 -28.11 -38.52
CA ASN A 72 8.36 -28.98 -38.21
C ASN A 72 9.64 -28.18 -37.89
N VAL A 73 9.48 -27.02 -37.25
CA VAL A 73 10.59 -26.21 -36.72
C VAL A 73 10.86 -26.68 -35.29
N THR A 74 12.12 -26.94 -34.96
CA THR A 74 12.52 -27.30 -33.60
C THR A 74 13.09 -26.06 -32.89
N PRO A 75 12.30 -25.38 -32.03
CA PRO A 75 12.77 -24.21 -31.31
C PRO A 75 13.81 -24.58 -30.24
N LEU A 76 14.87 -23.77 -30.17
CA LEU A 76 15.93 -23.82 -29.16
C LEU A 76 15.96 -22.45 -28.46
N VAL A 77 15.35 -22.35 -27.28
CA VAL A 77 15.18 -21.06 -26.60
C VAL A 77 16.33 -20.83 -25.62
N ILE A 78 17.01 -19.69 -25.73
CA ILE A 78 18.12 -19.32 -24.83
C ILE A 78 17.74 -18.02 -24.11
N LEU A 79 17.79 -18.04 -22.78
CA LEU A 79 17.39 -16.93 -21.91
C LEU A 79 18.62 -16.29 -21.24
N ASP A 80 18.59 -14.97 -21.02
CA ASP A 80 19.63 -14.31 -20.21
C ASP A 80 19.54 -14.75 -18.74
N GLY A 81 20.71 -14.84 -18.12
CA GLY A 81 20.94 -14.99 -16.69
C GLY A 81 21.11 -13.66 -15.96
N GLY A 82 22.05 -13.66 -15.01
CA GLY A 82 22.37 -12.50 -14.19
C GLY A 82 22.85 -11.31 -15.03
N THR A 83 22.68 -10.11 -14.48
CA THR A 83 23.16 -8.89 -15.10
C THR A 83 24.69 -8.91 -15.16
N GLU A 84 25.32 -8.39 -16.21
CA GLU A 84 26.74 -8.05 -16.19
C GLU A 84 26.98 -6.62 -15.66
N ASP A 85 28.10 -6.39 -14.97
CA ASP A 85 28.40 -5.07 -14.40
C ASP A 85 28.36 -3.97 -15.46
N LYS A 86 28.91 -4.27 -16.64
CA LYS A 86 28.99 -3.32 -17.74
C LYS A 86 27.60 -2.85 -18.22
N LYS A 87 26.55 -3.67 -18.07
CA LYS A 87 25.16 -3.34 -18.44
C LYS A 87 24.34 -2.75 -17.28
N LEU A 88 24.85 -2.75 -16.05
CA LEU A 88 24.12 -2.29 -14.86
C LEU A 88 23.62 -0.85 -15.00
N ARG A 89 24.45 0.05 -15.54
CA ARG A 89 24.07 1.46 -15.79
C ARG A 89 22.88 1.58 -16.73
N THR A 90 22.88 0.82 -17.81
CA THR A 90 21.80 0.78 -18.80
C THR A 90 20.51 0.22 -18.18
N ILE A 91 20.60 -0.79 -17.33
CA ILE A 91 19.44 -1.37 -16.62
C ILE A 91 18.85 -0.39 -15.60
N ILE A 92 19.68 0.32 -14.83
CA ILE A 92 19.22 1.35 -13.90
C ILE A 92 18.49 2.46 -14.65
N GLN A 93 19.05 2.93 -15.77
CA GLN A 93 18.42 3.95 -16.61
C GLN A 93 17.07 3.48 -17.18
N ARG A 94 17.02 2.26 -17.76
CA ARG A 94 15.76 1.65 -18.24
C ARG A 94 14.74 1.48 -17.11
N THR A 95 15.19 1.16 -15.90
CA THR A 95 14.32 1.03 -14.72
C THR A 95 13.73 2.37 -14.33
N ARG A 96 14.52 3.45 -14.36
CA ARG A 96 14.06 4.83 -14.10
C ARG A 96 12.98 5.25 -15.09
N GLU A 97 13.22 5.02 -16.38
CA GLU A 97 12.25 5.30 -17.44
C GLU A 97 10.94 4.51 -17.25
N ARG A 98 11.05 3.23 -16.88
CA ARG A 98 9.88 2.38 -16.58
C ARG A 98 9.10 2.86 -15.36
N ILE A 99 9.78 3.32 -14.30
CA ILE A 99 9.11 3.88 -13.11
C ILE A 99 8.30 5.12 -13.50
N ASN A 100 8.91 6.03 -14.27
CA ASN A 100 8.25 7.24 -14.72
C ASN A 100 7.01 6.93 -15.59
N ALA A 101 7.11 5.96 -16.49
CA ALA A 101 6.00 5.50 -17.31
C ALA A 101 4.90 4.79 -16.49
N ALA A 102 5.27 3.95 -15.52
CA ALA A 102 4.33 3.17 -14.72
C ALA A 102 3.50 4.04 -13.77
N CYS A 103 4.10 5.09 -13.19
CA CYS A 103 3.42 5.97 -12.22
C CYS A 103 2.22 6.74 -12.80
N SER A 104 2.22 7.01 -14.11
CA SER A 104 1.12 7.69 -14.79
C SER A 104 0.23 6.73 -15.59
N PHE A 105 0.59 5.45 -15.67
CA PHE A 105 -0.07 4.46 -16.52
C PHE A 105 -1.54 4.23 -16.12
N CYS A 106 -2.43 4.15 -17.11
CA CYS A 106 -3.86 3.90 -16.95
C CYS A 106 -4.45 3.28 -18.25
N PRO A 107 -5.73 2.84 -18.25
CA PRO A 107 -6.35 2.29 -19.45
C PRO A 107 -6.34 3.21 -20.68
N LEU A 108 -6.43 4.53 -20.49
CA LEU A 108 -6.31 5.50 -21.59
C LEU A 108 -4.90 5.50 -22.22
N SER A 109 -3.83 5.51 -21.41
CA SER A 109 -2.46 5.49 -21.94
C SER A 109 -2.10 4.16 -22.59
N GLN A 110 -2.81 3.08 -22.25
CA GLN A 110 -2.60 1.74 -22.79
C GLN A 110 -2.85 1.65 -24.30
N GLU A 111 -3.68 2.53 -24.87
CA GLU A 111 -3.94 2.54 -26.32
C GLU A 111 -2.67 2.87 -27.12
N ASN A 112 -1.75 3.65 -26.53
CA ASN A 112 -0.53 4.12 -27.19
C ASN A 112 0.75 3.42 -26.71
N ALA A 113 0.74 2.83 -25.51
CA ALA A 113 1.92 2.20 -24.91
C ALA A 113 1.55 0.96 -24.10
N LYS A 114 2.41 -0.06 -24.09
CA LYS A 114 2.24 -1.26 -23.26
C LYS A 114 3.16 -1.24 -22.04
N SER A 115 2.64 -1.66 -20.90
CA SER A 115 3.42 -1.97 -19.70
C SER A 115 3.65 -3.47 -19.59
N ILE A 116 4.83 -3.86 -19.09
CA ILE A 116 5.24 -5.26 -18.95
C ILE A 116 4.79 -5.80 -17.59
N PRO A 117 3.92 -6.82 -17.52
CA PRO A 117 3.48 -7.44 -16.28
C PRO A 117 4.61 -8.19 -15.56
N LEU A 118 4.50 -8.30 -14.24
CA LEU A 118 5.55 -8.85 -13.38
C LEU A 118 5.90 -10.31 -13.68
N LEU A 119 4.89 -11.16 -13.90
CA LEU A 119 5.05 -12.61 -14.02
C LEU A 119 5.14 -13.10 -15.48
N LEU A 120 5.37 -12.19 -16.43
CA LEU A 120 5.43 -12.51 -17.86
C LEU A 120 6.44 -13.62 -18.18
N LYS A 121 7.65 -13.54 -17.61
CA LYS A 121 8.71 -14.54 -17.83
C LYS A 121 8.36 -15.90 -17.26
N GLU A 122 7.66 -15.95 -16.12
CA GLU A 122 7.24 -17.22 -15.52
C GLU A 122 6.20 -17.92 -16.41
N ILE A 123 5.24 -17.17 -16.97
CA ILE A 123 4.30 -17.72 -17.96
C ILE A 123 5.00 -18.28 -19.20
N PHE A 124 6.01 -17.56 -19.70
CA PHE A 124 6.76 -18.02 -20.86
C PHE A 124 7.46 -19.35 -20.58
N ARG A 125 8.08 -19.50 -19.39
CA ARG A 125 8.69 -20.76 -18.95
C ARG A 125 7.68 -21.88 -18.73
N ASP A 126 6.54 -21.59 -18.11
CA ASP A 126 5.48 -22.57 -17.89
C ASP A 126 5.01 -23.20 -19.20
N VAL A 127 4.72 -22.36 -20.20
CA VAL A 127 4.30 -22.86 -21.52
C VAL A 127 5.41 -23.65 -22.20
N MET A 128 6.67 -23.21 -22.11
CA MET A 128 7.80 -23.97 -22.67
C MET A 128 7.92 -25.37 -22.04
N ARG A 129 7.76 -25.48 -20.71
CA ARG A 129 7.78 -26.76 -19.99
C ARG A 129 6.61 -27.64 -20.39
N GLU A 130 5.39 -27.11 -20.41
CA GLU A 130 4.19 -27.86 -20.81
C GLU A 130 4.27 -28.41 -22.24
N LYS A 131 4.94 -27.68 -23.13
CA LYS A 131 5.11 -28.08 -24.54
C LYS A 131 6.42 -28.81 -24.83
N ASN A 132 7.21 -29.14 -23.81
CA ASN A 132 8.52 -29.78 -23.94
C ASN A 132 9.47 -29.04 -24.92
N ILE A 133 9.45 -27.70 -24.90
CA ILE A 133 10.34 -26.87 -25.70
C ILE A 133 11.74 -26.91 -25.08
N ARG A 134 12.76 -27.19 -25.91
CA ARG A 134 14.16 -27.18 -25.48
C ARG A 134 14.59 -25.76 -25.16
N HIS A 135 14.90 -25.50 -23.90
CA HIS A 135 15.30 -24.19 -23.43
C HIS A 135 16.41 -24.27 -22.39
N VAL A 136 17.18 -23.20 -22.30
CA VAL A 136 18.32 -23.04 -21.39
C VAL A 136 18.41 -21.58 -20.95
N GLN A 137 18.90 -21.34 -19.73
CA GLN A 137 19.18 -20.00 -19.25
C GLN A 137 20.68 -19.84 -18.98
N CYS A 138 21.31 -18.85 -19.63
CA CYS A 138 22.71 -18.54 -19.44
C CYS A 138 22.98 -18.11 -17.99
N LEU A 139 24.25 -18.14 -17.56
CA LEU A 139 24.64 -17.59 -16.25
C LEU A 139 24.57 -16.05 -16.26
N PHE A 140 24.87 -15.45 -17.41
CA PHE A 140 24.84 -14.00 -17.67
C PHE A 140 24.17 -13.73 -19.03
N GLU A 141 24.71 -12.87 -19.88
CA GLU A 141 24.11 -12.52 -21.19
C GLU A 141 24.08 -13.72 -22.16
N ALA A 142 23.00 -13.85 -22.94
CA ALA A 142 22.83 -14.96 -23.88
C ALA A 142 23.26 -14.65 -25.32
N ASP A 143 23.50 -13.38 -25.68
CA ASP A 143 23.68 -12.93 -27.07
C ASP A 143 24.73 -13.75 -27.84
N ASN A 144 25.90 -13.95 -27.24
CA ASN A 144 26.99 -14.70 -27.86
C ASN A 144 26.69 -16.19 -27.97
N ASP A 145 26.04 -16.78 -26.96
CA ASP A 145 25.67 -18.20 -26.98
C ASP A 145 24.59 -18.47 -28.02
N ILE A 146 23.62 -17.56 -28.17
CA ILE A 146 22.60 -17.59 -29.24
C ILE A 146 23.27 -17.60 -30.61
N ALA A 147 24.16 -16.65 -30.86
CA ALA A 147 24.88 -16.56 -32.12
C ALA A 147 25.77 -17.79 -32.38
N SER A 148 26.43 -18.30 -31.34
CA SER A 148 27.31 -19.47 -31.40
C SER A 148 26.53 -20.73 -31.77
N VAL A 149 25.45 -21.03 -31.06
CA VAL A 149 24.59 -22.20 -31.32
C VAL A 149 24.00 -22.13 -32.73
N ALA A 150 23.53 -20.96 -33.16
CA ALA A 150 22.98 -20.77 -34.49
C ALA A 150 24.00 -21.05 -35.61
N LYS A 151 25.25 -20.58 -35.44
CA LYS A 151 26.35 -20.85 -36.39
C LYS A 151 26.74 -22.33 -36.41
N ILE A 152 26.89 -22.96 -35.24
CA ILE A 152 27.29 -24.37 -35.12
C ILE A 152 26.25 -25.29 -35.76
N LEU A 153 24.96 -25.01 -35.53
CA LEU A 153 23.86 -25.80 -36.08
C LEU A 153 23.43 -25.35 -37.48
N ASN A 154 24.07 -24.30 -38.04
CA ASN A 154 23.74 -23.68 -39.31
C ASN A 154 22.23 -23.38 -39.46
N CYS A 155 21.67 -22.67 -38.50
CA CYS A 155 20.24 -22.39 -38.42
C CYS A 155 19.96 -20.93 -38.05
N PRO A 156 18.77 -20.38 -38.36
CA PRO A 156 18.46 -18.99 -38.08
C PRO A 156 18.26 -18.69 -36.59
N VAL A 157 18.60 -17.45 -36.21
CA VAL A 157 18.22 -16.81 -34.95
C VAL A 157 16.92 -16.04 -35.15
N LEU A 158 15.96 -16.18 -34.23
CA LEU A 158 14.79 -15.31 -34.12
C LEU A 158 14.98 -14.35 -32.94
N SER A 159 15.07 -13.05 -33.24
CA SER A 159 15.12 -11.97 -32.24
C SER A 159 14.64 -10.66 -32.87
N TYR A 160 14.40 -9.64 -32.05
CA TYR A 160 14.24 -8.25 -32.47
C TYR A 160 15.44 -7.38 -32.08
N ASP A 161 16.50 -7.98 -31.53
CA ASP A 161 17.74 -7.28 -31.19
C ASP A 161 18.60 -6.98 -32.42
N SER A 162 19.12 -5.75 -32.51
CA SER A 162 19.97 -5.34 -33.63
C SER A 162 21.39 -5.90 -33.56
N ASP A 163 21.84 -6.41 -32.41
CA ASP A 163 23.18 -6.97 -32.27
C ASP A 163 23.39 -8.21 -33.17
N PHE A 164 22.31 -8.95 -33.48
CA PHE A 164 22.35 -10.10 -34.39
C PHE A 164 22.66 -9.75 -35.85
N TYR A 165 22.52 -8.48 -36.27
CA TYR A 165 23.01 -8.02 -37.57
C TYR A 165 24.55 -8.02 -37.66
N ILE A 166 25.24 -8.01 -36.51
CA ILE A 166 26.70 -7.91 -36.38
C ILE A 166 27.35 -9.27 -36.17
N TYR A 167 26.72 -10.17 -35.40
CA TYR A 167 27.24 -11.52 -35.14
C TYR A 167 27.46 -12.34 -36.42
N GLY A 168 26.74 -12.04 -37.50
CA GLY A 168 26.85 -12.75 -38.78
C GLY A 168 26.31 -14.17 -38.74
N ALA A 169 25.38 -14.47 -37.83
CA ALA A 169 24.51 -15.63 -37.93
C ALA A 169 23.36 -15.32 -38.91
N LEU A 170 22.71 -16.37 -39.43
CA LEU A 170 21.41 -16.22 -40.11
C LEU A 170 20.41 -15.61 -39.12
N PHE A 171 19.74 -14.53 -39.50
CA PHE A 171 18.91 -13.78 -38.57
C PHE A 171 17.52 -13.48 -39.14
N ILE A 172 16.47 -13.85 -38.41
CA ILE A 172 15.08 -13.54 -38.73
C ILE A 172 14.62 -12.45 -37.75
N PRO A 173 14.43 -11.20 -38.21
CA PRO A 173 13.84 -10.16 -37.39
C PRO A 173 12.42 -10.55 -36.99
N PHE A 174 12.08 -10.51 -35.71
CA PHE A 174 10.77 -10.98 -35.19
C PHE A 174 9.57 -10.34 -35.91
N ASN A 175 9.66 -9.05 -36.24
CA ASN A 175 8.60 -8.31 -36.95
C ASN A 175 8.40 -8.75 -38.41
N SER A 176 9.32 -9.54 -38.98
CA SER A 176 9.19 -10.10 -40.32
C SER A 176 8.44 -11.42 -40.35
N LEU A 177 8.18 -12.05 -39.18
CA LEU A 177 7.53 -13.34 -39.08
C LEU A 177 6.02 -13.22 -39.31
N ASP A 178 5.50 -13.91 -40.33
CA ASP A 178 4.07 -13.90 -40.63
C ASP A 178 3.24 -14.41 -39.44
N THR A 179 2.07 -13.81 -39.25
CA THR A 179 1.15 -14.20 -38.18
C THR A 179 0.58 -15.60 -38.38
N ASN A 180 0.24 -15.98 -39.62
CA ASN A 180 -0.43 -17.24 -39.92
C ASN A 180 0.51 -18.25 -40.56
N VAL A 181 0.29 -19.53 -40.26
CA VAL A 181 0.95 -20.66 -40.92
C VAL A 181 0.31 -20.90 -42.28
N LYS A 182 1.12 -21.11 -43.32
CA LYS A 182 0.68 -21.43 -44.69
C LYS A 182 1.00 -22.89 -45.03
N LYS A 183 0.26 -23.48 -45.98
CA LYS A 183 0.64 -24.78 -46.55
C LYS A 183 1.89 -24.59 -47.41
N ASN A 184 2.82 -25.55 -47.34
CA ASN A 184 3.99 -25.52 -48.17
C ASN A 184 3.59 -25.78 -49.64
N PRO A 185 3.91 -24.88 -50.59
CA PRO A 185 3.56 -25.06 -52.01
C PRO A 185 4.39 -26.16 -52.70
N ASN A 186 5.59 -26.45 -52.19
CA ASN A 186 6.59 -27.31 -52.83
C ASN A 186 6.67 -28.71 -52.21
N GLY A 187 5.78 -29.07 -51.28
CA GLY A 187 5.78 -30.37 -50.62
C GLY A 187 4.66 -30.56 -49.60
N ASN A 188 4.66 -31.70 -48.92
CA ASN A 188 3.72 -31.97 -47.84
C ASN A 188 4.17 -31.25 -46.55
N GLY A 189 3.29 -30.44 -45.97
CA GLY A 189 3.53 -29.79 -44.67
C GLY A 189 3.09 -28.34 -44.62
N TYR A 190 3.59 -27.64 -43.60
CA TYR A 190 3.29 -26.24 -43.33
C TYR A 190 4.58 -25.43 -43.20
N MET A 191 4.48 -24.13 -43.45
CA MET A 191 5.58 -23.18 -43.33
C MET A 191 5.12 -21.86 -42.71
N LYS A 192 6.05 -21.16 -42.07
CA LYS A 192 5.87 -19.79 -41.62
C LYS A 192 6.71 -18.88 -42.52
N CYS A 193 6.06 -18.01 -43.28
CA CYS A 193 6.79 -17.07 -44.13
C CYS A 193 7.45 -15.99 -43.27
N CYS A 194 8.66 -15.58 -43.61
CA CYS A 194 9.31 -14.45 -42.98
C CYS A 194 10.35 -13.82 -43.92
N LYS A 195 11.11 -12.86 -43.39
CA LYS A 195 12.32 -12.38 -44.06
C LYS A 195 13.56 -12.75 -43.25
N ILE A 196 14.63 -13.14 -43.93
CA ILE A 196 15.90 -13.52 -43.33
C ILE A 196 17.01 -12.55 -43.75
N TYR A 197 17.83 -12.17 -42.79
CA TYR A 197 19.05 -11.40 -42.97
C TYR A 197 20.24 -12.34 -43.08
N LYS A 198 21.09 -12.03 -44.06
CA LYS A 198 22.38 -12.66 -44.32
C LYS A 198 23.43 -11.56 -44.34
N VAL A 199 24.51 -11.72 -43.56
CA VAL A 199 25.54 -10.68 -43.42
C VAL A 199 26.20 -10.34 -44.76
N GLU A 200 26.26 -11.32 -45.66
CA GLU A 200 26.78 -11.19 -47.02
C GLU A 200 26.04 -10.10 -47.81
N ASN A 201 24.75 -9.90 -47.57
CA ASN A 201 23.97 -8.88 -48.27
C ASN A 201 24.38 -7.48 -47.84
N LEU A 202 24.70 -7.28 -46.56
CA LEU A 202 25.29 -6.02 -46.08
C LEU A 202 26.68 -5.80 -46.69
N LEU A 203 27.54 -6.81 -46.67
CA LEU A 203 28.91 -6.69 -47.18
C LEU A 203 28.96 -6.39 -48.69
N LYS A 204 28.03 -6.98 -49.48
CA LYS A 204 27.89 -6.69 -50.91
C LYS A 204 27.57 -5.21 -51.19
N SER A 205 26.80 -4.56 -50.32
CA SER A 205 26.45 -3.14 -50.46
C SER A 205 27.62 -2.19 -50.16
N PHE A 206 28.64 -2.63 -49.41
CA PHE A 206 29.80 -1.82 -49.03
C PHE A 206 31.10 -2.48 -49.49
N LYS A 207 31.51 -2.22 -50.75
CA LYS A 207 32.76 -2.77 -51.32
C LYS A 207 33.96 -2.47 -50.41
N GLY A 208 34.69 -3.52 -50.03
CA GLY A 208 35.85 -3.45 -49.14
C GLY A 208 35.54 -3.68 -47.65
N LEU A 209 34.27 -3.72 -47.26
CA LEU A 209 33.88 -4.03 -45.88
C LEU A 209 34.03 -5.54 -45.61
N ASN A 210 34.75 -5.88 -44.54
CA ASN A 210 34.91 -7.26 -44.06
C ASN A 210 34.04 -7.47 -42.81
N GLN A 211 33.51 -8.68 -42.63
CA GLN A 211 32.77 -9.09 -41.43
C GLN A 211 33.53 -8.80 -40.12
N THR A 212 34.86 -8.91 -40.10
CA THR A 212 35.69 -8.60 -38.92
C THR A 212 35.61 -7.13 -38.47
N MET A 213 35.09 -6.23 -39.32
CA MET A 213 34.89 -4.80 -38.99
C MET A 213 33.57 -4.51 -38.29
N LEU A 214 32.58 -5.39 -38.41
CA LEU A 214 31.23 -5.14 -37.90
C LEU A 214 31.19 -4.94 -36.37
N PRO A 215 31.96 -5.70 -35.56
CA PRO A 215 32.04 -5.43 -34.12
C PRO A 215 32.57 -4.03 -33.79
N LEU A 216 33.55 -3.52 -34.55
CA LEU A 216 34.03 -2.15 -34.40
C LEU A 216 32.94 -1.13 -34.79
N ALA A 217 32.16 -1.42 -35.85
CA ALA A 217 31.00 -0.60 -36.21
C ALA A 217 29.99 -0.50 -35.07
N ALA A 218 29.68 -1.63 -34.41
CA ALA A 218 28.78 -1.67 -33.26
C ALA A 218 29.28 -0.79 -32.10
N VAL A 219 30.58 -0.87 -31.79
CA VAL A 219 31.21 -0.04 -30.75
C VAL A 219 31.14 1.45 -31.09
N LEU A 220 31.49 1.84 -32.32
CA LEU A 220 31.51 3.23 -32.76
C LEU A 220 30.11 3.86 -32.77
N LEU A 221 29.13 3.15 -33.32
CA LEU A 221 27.73 3.61 -33.36
C LEU A 221 27.12 3.67 -31.95
N GLY A 222 27.74 2.98 -30.99
CA GLY A 222 27.27 2.80 -29.64
C GLY A 222 26.40 1.55 -29.55
N ASN A 223 26.66 0.75 -28.53
CA ASN A 223 25.98 -0.49 -28.19
C ASN A 223 25.64 -0.48 -26.69
N ASP A 224 25.19 -1.62 -26.15
CA ASP A 224 24.86 -1.73 -24.72
C ASP A 224 26.06 -1.48 -23.77
N TYR A 225 27.29 -1.45 -24.30
CA TYR A 225 28.54 -1.27 -23.55
C TYR A 225 29.19 0.12 -23.73
N VAL A 226 28.99 0.77 -24.88
CA VAL A 226 29.69 2.03 -25.25
C VAL A 226 28.70 3.07 -25.73
N LYS A 227 28.72 4.27 -25.14
CA LYS A 227 27.87 5.39 -25.58
C LYS A 227 28.44 6.02 -26.87
N TYR A 228 27.57 6.30 -27.84
CA TYR A 228 27.90 7.07 -29.07
C TYR A 228 28.65 8.38 -28.79
N LYS A 229 28.30 9.10 -27.71
CA LYS A 229 28.89 10.39 -27.33
C LYS A 229 30.43 10.32 -27.14
N ILE A 230 30.99 9.15 -26.80
CA ILE A 230 32.44 8.95 -26.63
C ILE A 230 33.20 9.24 -27.93
N PHE A 231 32.61 8.92 -29.08
CA PHE A 231 33.22 9.08 -30.39
C PHE A 231 32.76 10.34 -31.13
N LYS A 232 32.22 11.35 -30.42
CA LYS A 232 31.69 12.59 -31.04
C LYS A 232 32.73 13.29 -31.93
N ASN A 233 34.00 13.31 -31.52
CA ASN A 233 35.09 13.92 -32.28
C ASN A 233 35.39 13.15 -33.57
N PHE A 234 35.35 11.82 -33.52
CA PHE A 234 35.49 10.97 -34.71
C PHE A 234 34.35 11.22 -35.72
N PHE A 235 33.10 11.33 -35.26
CA PHE A 235 31.96 11.58 -36.15
C PHE A 235 31.94 12.99 -36.75
N ARG A 236 32.52 13.99 -36.07
CA ARG A 236 32.72 15.34 -36.62
C ARG A 236 33.63 15.30 -37.86
N HIS A 237 34.73 14.55 -37.78
CA HIS A 237 35.69 14.36 -38.87
C HIS A 237 35.11 13.67 -40.11
N LEU A 238 34.16 12.76 -39.92
CA LEU A 238 33.38 12.13 -41.02
C LEU A 238 32.51 13.12 -41.83
N LYS A 239 32.66 14.43 -41.58
CA LYS A 239 31.98 15.57 -42.23
C LYS A 239 30.48 15.38 -42.29
N LEU A 240 29.81 15.11 -41.17
CA LEU A 240 28.33 15.06 -41.08
C LEU A 240 27.63 16.40 -41.46
N ARG A 241 28.38 17.42 -41.90
CA ARG A 241 27.85 18.67 -42.48
C ARG A 241 27.19 18.39 -43.83
N GLY A 242 25.88 18.61 -43.91
CA GLY A 242 25.10 18.46 -45.14
C GLY A 242 23.67 17.92 -44.97
N ALA A 243 23.02 18.09 -43.82
CA ALA A 243 21.58 17.83 -43.68
C ALA A 243 20.70 18.93 -44.33
N SER A 244 21.20 19.58 -45.39
CA SER A 244 20.44 20.58 -46.17
C SER A 244 19.70 19.99 -47.38
N ASN A 245 19.76 18.67 -47.59
CA ASN A 245 18.87 17.99 -48.54
C ASN A 245 17.79 17.19 -47.78
N LYS A 246 16.54 17.62 -47.98
CA LYS A 246 15.27 17.17 -47.40
C LYS A 246 15.21 15.68 -46.96
N LYS A 247 14.68 15.44 -45.75
CA LYS A 247 14.02 14.20 -45.23
C LYS A 247 14.84 12.97 -44.77
N ARG A 248 16.17 12.99 -44.58
CA ARG A 248 16.89 11.81 -44.01
C ARG A 248 17.33 12.00 -42.54
N ASN A 249 17.00 11.02 -41.69
CA ASN A 249 17.31 10.99 -40.25
C ASN A 249 18.84 10.94 -40.00
N HIS A 250 19.36 11.83 -39.15
CA HIS A 250 20.79 11.96 -38.82
C HIS A 250 21.44 10.62 -38.43
N ARG A 251 20.74 9.81 -37.63
CA ARG A 251 21.25 8.51 -37.17
C ARG A 251 21.48 7.53 -38.33
N GLN A 252 20.63 7.57 -39.34
CA GLN A 252 20.72 6.69 -40.51
C GLN A 252 21.93 7.04 -41.39
N CYS A 253 22.17 8.34 -41.59
CA CYS A 253 23.33 8.86 -42.30
C CYS A 253 24.64 8.50 -41.56
N CYS A 254 24.63 8.57 -40.22
CA CYS A 254 25.77 8.17 -39.39
C CYS A 254 26.13 6.68 -39.58
N ILE A 255 25.14 5.78 -39.57
CA ILE A 255 25.34 4.35 -39.80
C ILE A 255 25.98 4.11 -41.18
N GLU A 256 25.37 4.65 -42.23
CA GLU A 256 25.84 4.50 -43.61
C GLU A 256 27.30 4.98 -43.78
N ARG A 257 27.62 6.17 -43.27
CA ARG A 257 28.97 6.75 -43.36
C ARG A 257 30.00 5.97 -42.56
N THR A 258 29.61 5.42 -41.41
CA THR A 258 30.50 4.57 -40.60
C THR A 258 30.88 3.32 -41.37
N LEU A 259 29.92 2.66 -42.01
CA LEU A 259 30.15 1.47 -42.83
C LEU A 259 31.02 1.78 -44.06
N ILE A 260 30.78 2.90 -44.75
CA ILE A 260 31.61 3.37 -45.87
C ILE A 260 33.04 3.69 -45.43
N TRP A 261 33.22 4.23 -44.23
CA TRP A 261 34.55 4.54 -43.71
C TRP A 261 35.31 3.26 -43.32
N LEU A 262 34.64 2.34 -42.63
CA LEU A 262 35.23 1.04 -42.28
C LEU A 262 35.61 0.21 -43.50
N SER A 263 34.90 0.34 -44.63
CA SER A 263 35.22 -0.37 -45.87
C SER A 263 36.55 0.04 -46.52
N LYS A 264 37.19 1.11 -46.03
CA LYS A 264 38.45 1.65 -46.54
C LYS A 264 39.66 1.37 -45.65
N HIS A 265 39.49 0.70 -44.51
CA HIS A 265 40.53 0.54 -43.49
C HIS A 265 40.77 -0.93 -43.15
N THR A 266 41.91 -1.22 -42.51
CA THR A 266 42.13 -2.47 -41.76
C THR A 266 41.74 -2.25 -40.29
N LEU A 267 41.51 -3.32 -39.53
CA LEU A 267 40.99 -3.22 -38.16
C LEU A 267 41.95 -2.44 -37.25
N ASN A 268 43.26 -2.71 -37.34
CA ASN A 268 44.29 -1.95 -36.60
C ASN A 268 44.33 -0.47 -37.03
N ASN A 269 44.29 -0.17 -38.33
CA ASN A 269 44.33 1.22 -38.80
C ASN A 269 43.10 2.01 -38.37
N ALA A 270 41.92 1.38 -38.42
CA ALA A 270 40.67 2.00 -37.96
C ALA A 270 40.71 2.31 -36.46
N ILE A 271 41.20 1.38 -35.63
CA ILE A 271 41.34 1.60 -34.18
C ILE A 271 42.36 2.72 -33.90
N THR A 272 43.50 2.74 -34.60
CA THR A 272 44.50 3.82 -34.49
C THR A 272 43.90 5.19 -34.76
N GLU A 273 43.14 5.32 -35.85
CA GLU A 273 42.45 6.56 -36.22
C GLU A 273 41.39 7.00 -35.20
N VAL A 274 40.66 6.04 -34.62
CA VAL A 274 39.66 6.34 -33.59
C VAL A 274 40.34 6.81 -32.31
N LEU A 275 41.40 6.12 -31.86
CA LEU A 275 42.11 6.42 -30.62
C LEU A 275 42.90 7.74 -30.69
N SER A 276 43.45 8.13 -31.86
CA SER A 276 44.18 9.39 -32.01
C SER A 276 43.31 10.63 -31.77
N ARG A 277 41.98 10.49 -31.90
CA ARG A 277 40.98 11.55 -31.69
C ARG A 277 40.38 11.55 -30.27
N LEU A 278 40.87 10.68 -29.40
CA LEU A 278 40.55 10.65 -27.97
C LEU A 278 41.71 11.24 -27.16
N ILE A 279 41.40 11.89 -26.04
CA ILE A 279 42.40 12.42 -25.11
C ILE A 279 43.22 11.27 -24.48
N LYS A 280 44.52 11.50 -24.23
CA LYS A 280 45.46 10.46 -23.79
C LYS A 280 44.98 9.61 -22.58
N PRO A 281 44.40 10.18 -21.50
CA PRO A 281 44.04 9.42 -20.30
C PRO A 281 42.98 8.32 -20.50
N ILE A 282 42.14 8.44 -21.53
CA ILE A 282 41.03 7.49 -21.77
C ILE A 282 41.36 6.42 -22.81
N ARG A 283 42.44 6.58 -23.58
CA ARG A 283 42.76 5.70 -24.73
C ARG A 283 42.92 4.23 -24.34
N LEU A 284 43.69 3.95 -23.28
CA LEU A 284 43.91 2.58 -22.80
C LEU A 284 42.58 1.92 -22.40
N LYS A 285 41.77 2.62 -21.59
CA LYS A 285 40.46 2.12 -21.15
C LYS A 285 39.53 1.83 -22.34
N ILE A 286 39.52 2.68 -23.36
CA ILE A 286 38.70 2.50 -24.56
C ILE A 286 39.25 1.40 -25.46
N LEU A 287 40.58 1.24 -25.57
CA LEU A 287 41.16 0.12 -26.31
C LEU A 287 40.80 -1.21 -25.65
N ASP A 288 41.00 -1.35 -24.34
CA ASP A 288 40.65 -2.58 -23.60
C ASP A 288 39.17 -2.92 -23.82
N LEU A 289 38.31 -1.91 -23.83
CA LEU A 289 36.88 -2.05 -24.10
C LEU A 289 36.61 -2.52 -25.54
N ILE A 290 37.30 -1.95 -26.53
CA ILE A 290 37.21 -2.34 -27.95
C ILE A 290 37.66 -3.79 -28.12
N GLU A 291 38.82 -4.19 -27.59
CA GLU A 291 39.33 -5.55 -27.70
C GLU A 291 38.39 -6.57 -27.08
N VAL A 292 37.88 -6.29 -25.88
CA VAL A 292 36.93 -7.18 -25.20
C VAL A 292 35.62 -7.32 -25.99
N ASN A 293 35.08 -6.21 -26.51
CA ASN A 293 33.87 -6.26 -27.35
C ASN A 293 34.13 -7.04 -28.64
N ILE A 294 35.21 -6.76 -29.38
CA ILE A 294 35.51 -7.47 -30.63
C ILE A 294 35.64 -8.98 -30.37
N ASN A 295 36.39 -9.36 -29.33
CA ASN A 295 36.59 -10.77 -28.99
C ASN A 295 35.30 -11.47 -28.53
N SER A 296 34.37 -10.76 -27.90
CA SER A 296 33.07 -11.35 -27.53
C SER A 296 32.19 -11.67 -28.74
N TYR A 297 32.29 -10.93 -29.84
CA TYR A 297 31.58 -11.26 -31.09
C TYR A 297 32.27 -12.37 -31.91
N LEU A 298 33.57 -12.58 -31.72
CA LEU A 298 34.37 -13.55 -32.48
C LEU A 298 34.40 -14.94 -31.84
N ASN A 299 34.41 -15.03 -30.50
CA ASN A 299 34.61 -16.28 -29.79
C ASN A 299 33.31 -17.12 -29.73
N ILE A 300 33.38 -18.34 -30.25
CA ILE A 300 32.29 -19.30 -30.24
C ILE A 300 32.32 -20.12 -28.94
N SER A 301 31.21 -20.10 -28.21
CA SER A 301 30.97 -20.90 -27.00
C SER A 301 30.25 -22.20 -27.35
N THR A 302 30.60 -23.31 -26.69
CA THR A 302 29.92 -24.61 -26.85
C THR A 302 29.28 -25.13 -25.57
N GLU A 303 29.40 -24.39 -24.46
CA GLU A 303 28.98 -24.84 -23.14
C GLU A 303 27.46 -25.11 -23.07
N ILE A 304 26.67 -24.33 -23.81
CA ILE A 304 25.19 -24.41 -23.80
C ILE A 304 24.64 -25.51 -24.71
N LEU A 305 25.44 -26.11 -25.58
CA LEU A 305 24.99 -27.22 -26.43
C LEU A 305 24.59 -28.46 -25.61
N ILE A 306 25.31 -28.75 -24.52
CA ILE A 306 25.01 -29.90 -23.65
C ILE A 306 23.62 -29.75 -23.00
N PRO A 307 23.30 -28.65 -22.28
CA PRO A 307 21.95 -28.40 -21.76
C PRO A 307 20.84 -28.45 -22.83
N LEU A 308 21.14 -28.06 -24.07
CA LEU A 308 20.18 -28.15 -25.19
C LEU A 308 20.04 -29.57 -25.78
N GLY A 309 20.73 -30.56 -25.22
CA GLY A 309 20.65 -31.96 -25.61
C GLY A 309 21.57 -32.35 -26.78
N PHE A 310 22.65 -31.61 -27.02
CA PHE A 310 23.63 -31.93 -28.06
C PHE A 310 24.97 -32.42 -27.45
N PRO A 311 25.57 -33.51 -27.97
CA PRO A 311 26.85 -34.01 -27.48
C PRO A 311 28.04 -33.14 -27.96
N THR A 312 29.03 -32.92 -27.09
CA THR A 312 30.23 -32.12 -27.38
C THR A 312 31.17 -32.73 -28.41
N THR A 313 31.11 -34.04 -28.64
CA THR A 313 32.03 -34.77 -29.54
C THR A 313 31.86 -34.44 -31.02
N ARG A 314 30.82 -33.69 -31.42
CA ARG A 314 30.53 -33.33 -32.82
C ARG A 314 31.12 -32.00 -33.30
N VAL A 315 31.79 -31.22 -32.45
CA VAL A 315 32.16 -29.83 -32.78
C VAL A 315 33.68 -29.66 -32.83
N ASN A 316 34.24 -29.50 -34.03
CA ASN A 316 35.66 -29.16 -34.21
C ASN A 316 35.82 -27.62 -34.16
N ILE A 317 36.11 -27.07 -32.97
CA ILE A 317 36.11 -25.62 -32.69
C ILE A 317 37.49 -24.98 -33.00
N ASN A 318 38.55 -25.78 -33.18
CA ASN A 318 39.94 -25.32 -33.22
C ASN A 318 40.26 -24.33 -34.36
N HIS A 319 39.42 -24.23 -35.39
CA HIS A 319 39.60 -23.30 -36.50
C HIS A 319 38.79 -22.01 -36.39
N LEU A 320 37.94 -21.85 -35.37
CA LEU A 320 36.92 -20.79 -35.30
C LEU A 320 37.21 -19.67 -34.28
N ASN A 321 37.97 -19.92 -33.22
CA ASN A 321 38.30 -18.89 -32.23
C ASN A 321 39.58 -18.14 -32.61
N ARG A 322 39.45 -16.86 -32.94
CA ARG A 322 40.58 -15.94 -33.19
C ARG A 322 40.47 -14.76 -32.24
N ASN A 323 41.37 -14.69 -31.26
CA ASN A 323 41.47 -13.52 -30.39
C ASN A 323 42.19 -12.39 -31.14
N PHE A 324 41.50 -11.28 -31.31
CA PHE A 324 42.09 -10.02 -31.75
C PHE A 324 42.81 -9.34 -30.59
N LYS A 325 44.02 -8.88 -30.87
CA LYS A 325 44.78 -7.98 -30.01
C LYS A 325 45.35 -6.86 -30.88
N PHE A 326 45.28 -5.64 -30.39
CA PHE A 326 45.77 -4.47 -31.10
C PHE A 326 47.30 -4.46 -31.11
N ASN A 327 47.87 -4.26 -32.30
CA ASN A 327 49.31 -4.38 -32.53
C ASN A 327 50.02 -3.02 -32.69
N GLY A 328 49.40 -1.92 -32.26
CA GLY A 328 49.97 -0.56 -32.33
C GLY A 328 50.40 -0.01 -30.96
N ASP A 329 51.31 0.96 -30.97
CA ASP A 329 51.70 1.68 -29.74
C ASP A 329 50.77 2.89 -29.51
N ILE A 330 50.01 2.84 -28.41
CA ILE A 330 49.01 3.85 -28.04
C ILE A 330 49.69 5.13 -27.51
N ASN A 331 50.88 4.99 -26.93
CA ASN A 331 51.57 6.10 -26.25
C ASN A 331 52.19 7.09 -27.24
N THR A 332 52.42 6.66 -28.47
CA THR A 332 53.00 7.46 -29.57
C THR A 332 51.95 8.16 -30.43
N LEU A 333 50.66 7.92 -30.20
CA LEU A 333 49.58 8.56 -30.98
C LEU A 333 49.49 10.07 -30.67
N ALA A 334 49.76 10.93 -31.66
CA ALA A 334 49.50 12.35 -31.55
C ALA A 334 48.00 12.60 -31.37
N TYR A 335 47.62 13.47 -30.42
CA TYR A 335 46.23 13.88 -30.28
C TYR A 335 45.86 14.83 -31.43
N ILE A 336 44.82 14.47 -32.18
CA ILE A 336 44.28 15.30 -33.25
C ILE A 336 43.16 16.14 -32.66
N GLU A 337 43.47 17.40 -32.33
CA GLU A 337 42.50 18.39 -31.86
C GLU A 337 41.84 19.11 -33.04
N GLU A 338 40.51 19.22 -33.04
CA GLU A 338 39.75 19.91 -34.11
C GLU A 338 39.08 21.19 -33.57
N GLY A 339 39.18 22.28 -34.34
CA GLY A 339 38.82 23.64 -33.91
C GLY A 339 37.32 23.99 -33.82
N CYS A 340 36.96 24.49 -32.63
CA CYS A 340 36.04 25.55 -32.22
C CYS A 340 34.48 25.41 -32.13
N LYS A 341 34.02 25.91 -30.96
CA LYS A 341 32.79 26.65 -30.56
C LYS A 341 31.41 26.11 -30.97
N GLU A 342 30.75 25.47 -30.01
CA GLU A 342 29.29 25.50 -29.84
C GLU A 342 28.97 25.16 -28.38
N GLU A 343 28.29 26.07 -27.67
CA GLU A 343 27.76 25.88 -26.32
C GLU A 343 26.57 24.90 -26.39
N SER A 344 26.74 23.70 -25.84
CA SER A 344 25.62 22.82 -25.51
C SER A 344 25.35 22.94 -24.01
N SER A 345 24.12 23.26 -23.64
CA SER A 345 23.63 23.36 -22.27
C SER A 345 23.89 22.07 -21.48
N GLU A 346 24.94 22.07 -20.66
CA GLU A 346 25.44 20.95 -19.86
C GLU A 346 24.74 20.77 -18.49
N LYS A 347 23.83 21.68 -18.11
CA LYS A 347 23.36 21.80 -16.71
C LYS A 347 22.26 20.86 -16.23
N GLU A 348 21.61 20.05 -17.08
CA GLU A 348 20.53 19.13 -16.63
C GLU A 348 20.93 17.64 -16.61
N GLU A 349 22.09 17.25 -17.15
CA GLU A 349 22.54 15.85 -17.20
C GLU A 349 23.72 15.52 -16.26
N GLU A 350 24.43 16.53 -15.72
CA GLU A 350 25.65 16.32 -14.91
C GLU A 350 25.37 15.82 -13.47
N ASP A 351 24.28 16.25 -12.83
CA ASP A 351 23.98 15.86 -11.44
C ASP A 351 23.60 14.37 -11.29
N ASP A 352 23.06 13.74 -12.34
CA ASP A 352 22.68 12.32 -12.35
C ASP A 352 23.84 11.40 -12.78
N GLU A 353 24.82 11.90 -13.55
CA GLU A 353 25.98 11.10 -13.98
C GLU A 353 27.02 10.97 -12.86
N ILE A 354 27.18 11.97 -11.99
CA ILE A 354 28.15 11.95 -10.88
C ILE A 354 27.77 10.89 -9.84
N GLU A 355 26.49 10.81 -9.43
CA GLU A 355 26.01 9.82 -8.45
C GLU A 355 26.11 8.36 -8.98
N ILE A 356 25.96 8.16 -10.29
CA ILE A 356 26.06 6.82 -10.93
C ILE A 356 27.51 6.39 -11.14
N THR A 357 28.42 7.35 -11.36
CA THR A 357 29.84 7.06 -11.64
C THR A 357 30.61 6.74 -10.36
N ASP A 358 30.31 7.46 -9.26
CA ASP A 358 30.88 7.18 -7.93
C ASP A 358 30.48 5.78 -7.41
N ILE A 359 29.25 5.34 -7.71
CA ILE A 359 28.77 4.00 -7.34
C ILE A 359 29.48 2.92 -8.18
N PHE A 360 29.78 3.18 -9.45
CA PHE A 360 30.39 2.20 -10.36
C PHE A 360 31.85 1.87 -10.01
N ASP A 361 32.57 2.83 -9.45
CA ASP A 361 33.94 2.63 -8.97
C ASP A 361 33.98 1.91 -7.60
N GLU A 362 32.89 1.96 -6.81
CA GLU A 362 32.73 1.17 -5.57
C GLU A 362 32.49 -0.33 -5.84
N PHE A 363 31.91 -0.70 -6.99
CA PHE A 363 31.57 -2.09 -7.36
C PHE A 363 32.68 -2.86 -8.11
N LYS A 364 33.76 -2.19 -8.54
CA LYS A 364 34.88 -2.81 -9.27
C LYS A 364 35.78 -3.72 -8.43
N SER A 365 35.64 -3.74 -7.10
CA SER A 365 36.65 -4.37 -6.22
C SER A 365 36.47 -5.89 -5.95
N MET A 366 35.52 -6.59 -6.61
CA MET A 366 35.37 -8.04 -6.43
C MET A 366 35.67 -8.83 -7.71
N SER A 367 36.56 -9.81 -7.61
CA SER A 367 36.83 -10.80 -8.65
C SER A 367 35.60 -11.70 -8.87
N LYS A 368 34.71 -11.28 -9.77
CA LYS A 368 33.42 -11.92 -10.12
C LYS A 368 33.53 -13.39 -10.51
N ASN A 369 34.66 -13.76 -11.11
CA ASN A 369 34.89 -15.11 -11.59
C ASN A 369 35.08 -16.09 -10.42
N ALA A 370 35.65 -15.66 -9.29
CA ALA A 370 35.89 -16.54 -8.14
C ALA A 370 34.58 -16.99 -7.46
N ALA A 371 33.61 -16.08 -7.27
CA ALA A 371 32.33 -16.41 -6.65
C ALA A 371 31.51 -17.42 -7.47
N VAL A 372 31.49 -17.26 -8.80
CA VAL A 372 30.79 -18.18 -9.71
C VAL A 372 31.52 -19.52 -9.82
N ILE A 373 32.85 -19.53 -9.85
CA ILE A 373 33.64 -20.78 -9.87
C ILE A 373 33.28 -21.67 -8.67
N ASN A 374 33.18 -21.09 -7.47
CA ASN A 374 32.94 -21.82 -6.23
C ASN A 374 31.50 -22.33 -6.04
N LEU A 375 30.54 -21.94 -6.89
CA LEU A 375 29.14 -22.41 -6.75
C LEU A 375 29.02 -23.93 -6.99
N PRO A 376 28.14 -24.63 -6.24
CA PRO A 376 27.88 -26.05 -6.46
C PRO A 376 27.48 -26.34 -7.91
N LEU A 377 28.06 -27.37 -8.52
CA LEU A 377 27.77 -27.76 -9.90
C LEU A 377 26.27 -28.02 -10.12
N TRP A 378 25.64 -28.66 -9.14
CA TRP A 378 24.22 -28.92 -9.20
C TRP A 378 23.39 -27.63 -9.33
N PHE A 379 23.79 -26.55 -8.66
CA PHE A 379 23.07 -25.28 -8.67
C PHE A 379 23.24 -24.56 -10.00
N LYS A 380 24.46 -24.58 -10.56
CA LYS A 380 24.72 -24.09 -11.92
C LYS A 380 23.85 -24.82 -12.93
N ASN A 381 23.71 -26.14 -12.81
CA ASN A 381 22.85 -26.93 -13.68
C ASN A 381 21.37 -26.54 -13.55
N GLU A 382 20.84 -26.33 -12.34
CA GLU A 382 19.45 -25.86 -12.19
C GLU A 382 19.23 -24.46 -12.82
N ILE A 383 20.22 -23.56 -12.74
CA ILE A 383 20.16 -22.27 -13.47
C ILE A 383 20.13 -22.52 -14.96
N LEU A 384 21.02 -23.35 -15.50
CA LEU A 384 21.07 -23.69 -16.92
C LEU A 384 19.75 -24.29 -17.40
N MET A 385 19.10 -25.13 -16.59
CA MET A 385 17.78 -25.70 -16.89
C MET A 385 16.61 -24.71 -16.70
N SER A 386 16.89 -23.43 -16.38
CA SER A 386 15.90 -22.38 -16.13
C SER A 386 14.95 -22.66 -14.96
N GLU A 387 15.37 -23.46 -13.98
CA GLU A 387 14.61 -23.72 -12.75
C GLU A 387 14.66 -22.55 -11.77
N TYR A 388 15.65 -21.66 -11.92
CA TYR A 388 15.86 -20.49 -11.06
C TYR A 388 15.79 -19.16 -11.82
N PRO A 389 15.28 -18.10 -11.17
CA PRO A 389 15.23 -16.78 -11.78
C PRO A 389 16.62 -16.16 -11.89
N SER A 390 16.83 -15.34 -12.91
CA SER A 390 18.14 -14.74 -13.22
C SER A 390 18.74 -13.91 -12.07
N TYR A 391 17.90 -13.21 -11.30
CA TYR A 391 18.38 -12.35 -10.22
C TYR A 391 19.05 -13.11 -9.06
N PHE A 392 18.93 -14.45 -8.99
CA PHE A 392 19.71 -15.23 -8.02
C PHE A 392 21.21 -15.04 -8.26
N MET A 393 21.64 -14.95 -9.53
CA MET A 393 23.02 -14.64 -9.87
C MET A 393 23.41 -13.22 -9.45
N ASP A 394 22.49 -12.25 -9.58
CA ASP A 394 22.73 -10.88 -9.12
C ASP A 394 22.91 -10.80 -7.60
N LEU A 395 22.10 -11.56 -6.85
CA LEU A 395 22.21 -11.67 -5.40
C LEU A 395 23.54 -12.28 -4.96
N ILE A 396 23.98 -13.35 -5.64
CA ILE A 396 25.22 -14.04 -5.35
C ILE A 396 26.43 -13.15 -5.67
N VAL A 397 26.45 -12.54 -6.86
CA VAL A 397 27.63 -11.82 -7.36
C VAL A 397 27.74 -10.42 -6.75
N ARG A 398 26.61 -9.74 -6.51
CA ARG A 398 26.60 -8.31 -6.11
C ARG A 398 25.97 -8.03 -4.77
N CYS A 399 25.32 -9.01 -4.14
CA CYS A 399 24.46 -8.76 -2.98
C CYS A 399 23.46 -7.64 -3.24
N SER A 400 22.95 -7.52 -4.47
CA SER A 400 22.05 -6.44 -4.87
C SER A 400 20.84 -6.91 -5.68
N TYR A 401 19.72 -6.20 -5.51
CA TYR A 401 18.46 -6.50 -6.19
C TYR A 401 17.83 -5.24 -6.77
N ILE A 402 17.68 -5.19 -8.10
CA ILE A 402 16.90 -4.14 -8.75
C ILE A 402 15.43 -4.57 -8.74
N CYS A 403 14.61 -3.87 -7.97
CA CYS A 403 13.21 -4.22 -7.83
C CYS A 403 12.48 -4.09 -9.18
N PRO A 404 11.67 -5.09 -9.57
CA PRO A 404 10.87 -5.02 -10.79
C PRO A 404 9.86 -3.87 -10.69
N VAL A 405 9.61 -3.20 -11.81
CA VAL A 405 8.62 -2.12 -11.90
C VAL A 405 7.27 -2.69 -12.32
N GLN A 406 6.24 -2.37 -11.55
CA GLN A 406 4.84 -2.69 -11.85
C GLN A 406 4.00 -1.43 -12.06
N VAL A 407 2.85 -1.56 -12.72
CA VAL A 407 1.81 -0.54 -12.65
C VAL A 407 1.22 -0.59 -11.24
N GLU A 408 1.43 0.46 -10.47
CA GLU A 408 1.01 0.56 -9.07
C GLU A 408 0.68 2.03 -8.73
N ASP A 409 0.02 2.25 -7.60
CA ASP A 409 -0.19 3.61 -7.09
C ASP A 409 1.11 4.15 -6.48
N CYS A 410 1.68 5.18 -7.10
CA CYS A 410 2.95 5.76 -6.66
C CYS A 410 2.83 6.62 -5.38
N SER A 411 1.62 6.89 -4.90
CA SER A 411 1.40 7.54 -3.61
C SER A 411 1.63 6.63 -2.40
N TYR A 412 1.79 5.32 -2.61
CA TYR A 412 2.06 4.32 -1.59
C TYR A 412 3.50 3.76 -1.73
N PRO A 413 4.05 3.13 -0.67
CA PRO A 413 5.31 2.40 -0.76
C PRO A 413 5.28 1.36 -1.88
N SER A 414 6.40 1.09 -2.54
CA SER A 414 6.41 0.16 -3.68
C SER A 414 5.85 -1.22 -3.32
N SER A 415 5.09 -1.84 -4.23
CA SER A 415 4.45 -3.13 -4.01
C SER A 415 5.40 -4.26 -3.62
N VAL A 416 6.68 -4.15 -4.00
CA VAL A 416 7.72 -5.13 -3.62
C VAL A 416 7.95 -5.19 -2.12
N MET A 417 7.64 -4.10 -1.38
CA MET A 417 7.77 -4.03 0.08
C MET A 417 7.00 -5.15 0.79
N ALA A 418 5.84 -5.54 0.27
CA ALA A 418 5.03 -6.64 0.81
C ALA A 418 5.79 -7.99 0.84
N SER A 419 6.76 -8.17 -0.05
CA SER A 419 7.47 -9.44 -0.26
C SER A 419 8.92 -9.47 0.24
N LEU A 420 9.40 -8.39 0.85
CA LEU A 420 10.81 -8.27 1.25
C LEU A 420 11.26 -9.32 2.27
N LYS A 421 10.39 -9.79 3.18
CA LYS A 421 10.74 -10.86 4.13
C LYS A 421 10.95 -12.21 3.44
N ILE A 422 10.23 -12.49 2.35
CA ILE A 422 10.48 -13.68 1.53
C ILE A 422 11.84 -13.53 0.85
N LEU A 423 12.11 -12.34 0.31
CA LEU A 423 13.39 -12.04 -0.34
C LEU A 423 14.59 -12.11 0.61
N SER A 424 14.44 -11.69 1.88
CA SER A 424 15.51 -11.79 2.89
C SER A 424 15.85 -13.25 3.22
N VAL A 425 14.86 -14.15 3.20
CA VAL A 425 15.08 -15.59 3.38
C VAL A 425 15.77 -16.20 2.16
N ILE A 426 15.33 -15.86 0.94
CA ILE A 426 16.02 -16.28 -0.30
C ILE A 426 17.48 -15.83 -0.25
N PHE A 427 17.72 -14.57 0.09
CA PHE A 427 19.06 -14.02 0.19
C PHE A 427 19.91 -14.72 1.27
N GLY A 428 19.33 -15.03 2.43
CA GLY A 428 19.99 -15.79 3.48
C GLY A 428 20.48 -17.17 3.02
N ILE A 429 19.63 -17.90 2.29
CA ILE A 429 19.99 -19.22 1.74
C ILE A 429 21.11 -19.10 0.69
N LEU A 430 21.01 -18.12 -0.23
CA LEU A 430 21.98 -17.92 -1.31
C LEU A 430 23.34 -17.42 -0.80
N LYS A 431 23.37 -16.62 0.28
CA LYS A 431 24.58 -15.95 0.76
C LYS A 431 25.45 -16.76 1.71
N SER A 432 24.86 -17.72 2.41
CA SER A 432 25.53 -18.55 3.43
C SER A 432 26.92 -19.10 3.09
N PRO A 433 27.41 -19.17 1.83
CA PRO A 433 28.76 -19.63 1.54
C PRO A 433 29.76 -18.64 0.90
N ILE A 434 29.47 -17.34 0.69
CA ILE A 434 30.28 -16.49 -0.22
C ILE A 434 30.86 -15.19 0.37
N ASP A 435 30.24 -14.57 1.39
CA ASP A 435 30.67 -13.23 1.89
C ASP A 435 30.20 -12.95 3.35
N ASP A 436 31.01 -12.26 4.16
CA ASP A 436 30.72 -11.85 5.55
C ASP A 436 29.63 -10.76 5.67
N LYS A 437 29.27 -10.13 4.55
CA LYS A 437 28.25 -9.07 4.54
C LYS A 437 26.92 -9.59 5.10
N CYS A 438 26.35 -8.93 6.10
CA CYS A 438 25.07 -9.35 6.70
C CYS A 438 23.84 -8.68 6.07
N TYR A 439 24.00 -8.02 4.91
CA TYR A 439 22.93 -7.27 4.26
C TYR A 439 23.00 -7.36 2.73
N MET A 440 21.87 -7.02 2.10
CA MET A 440 21.66 -6.87 0.66
C MET A 440 21.31 -5.42 0.35
N LYS A 441 21.78 -4.86 -0.77
CA LYS A 441 21.29 -3.57 -1.28
C LYS A 441 20.13 -3.82 -2.24
N TYR A 442 19.04 -3.06 -2.18
CA TYR A 442 17.98 -3.14 -3.18
C TYR A 442 17.57 -1.76 -3.68
N LEU A 443 17.28 -1.67 -4.98
CA LEU A 443 16.93 -0.43 -5.65
C LEU A 443 15.41 -0.39 -5.83
N VAL A 444 14.78 0.55 -5.14
CA VAL A 444 13.31 0.69 -5.12
C VAL A 444 12.90 2.14 -5.35
N ARG A 445 11.66 2.34 -5.79
CA ARG A 445 11.03 3.65 -5.88
C ARG A 445 10.62 4.14 -4.48
N ASN A 446 10.92 5.40 -4.15
CA ASN A 446 10.39 6.07 -2.97
C ASN A 446 9.06 6.80 -3.27
N GLU A 447 8.42 7.35 -2.23
CA GLU A 447 7.14 8.07 -2.35
C GLU A 447 7.22 9.29 -3.30
N ASN A 448 8.40 9.90 -3.43
CA ASN A 448 8.67 11.01 -4.35
C ASN A 448 8.96 10.57 -5.79
N ARG A 449 8.66 9.31 -6.16
CA ARG A 449 8.90 8.70 -7.48
C ARG A 449 10.39 8.63 -7.87
N LYS A 450 11.30 8.94 -6.97
CA LYS A 450 12.74 8.83 -7.18
C LYS A 450 13.23 7.43 -6.80
N MET A 451 14.27 6.97 -7.46
CA MET A 451 14.91 5.71 -7.12
C MET A 451 15.81 5.92 -5.90
N LYS A 452 15.82 4.94 -4.98
CA LYS A 452 16.67 4.95 -3.81
C LYS A 452 17.23 3.55 -3.57
N TRP A 453 18.51 3.49 -3.22
CA TRP A 453 19.12 2.28 -2.67
C TRP A 453 18.76 2.15 -1.19
N CYS A 454 18.24 0.99 -0.83
CA CYS A 454 17.92 0.60 0.53
C CYS A 454 18.73 -0.63 0.93
N THR A 455 18.89 -0.87 2.22
CA THR A 455 19.55 -2.05 2.76
C THR A 455 18.51 -2.98 3.39
N LEU A 456 18.69 -4.28 3.17
CA LEU A 456 17.88 -5.34 3.77
C LEU A 456 18.80 -6.26 4.55
N GLU A 457 18.56 -6.41 5.85
CA GLU A 457 19.32 -7.32 6.70
C GLU A 457 18.97 -8.79 6.38
N VAL A 458 19.98 -9.65 6.44
CA VAL A 458 19.82 -11.10 6.27
C VAL A 458 19.02 -11.65 7.45
N THR A 459 17.96 -12.40 7.15
CA THR A 459 17.35 -13.27 8.15
C THR A 459 18.33 -14.41 8.42
N LYS A 460 18.90 -14.51 9.64
CA LYS A 460 19.84 -15.58 10.02
C LYS A 460 19.17 -16.72 10.79
N ILE A 461 18.18 -16.38 11.62
CA ILE A 461 17.48 -17.31 12.51
C ILE A 461 15.98 -17.20 12.25
N MET A 462 15.31 -18.34 12.12
CA MET A 462 13.86 -18.43 11.97
C MET A 462 13.32 -19.43 13.00
N ASN A 463 12.53 -18.95 13.98
CA ASN A 463 11.93 -19.78 15.03
C ASN A 463 12.92 -20.77 15.69
N MET A 464 14.09 -20.28 16.13
CA MET A 464 15.18 -21.07 16.75
C MET A 464 15.91 -22.06 15.84
N CYS A 465 15.73 -22.00 14.51
CA CYS A 465 16.52 -22.77 13.54
C CYS A 465 17.38 -21.84 12.67
N GLU A 466 18.65 -22.20 12.47
CA GLU A 466 19.52 -21.53 11.50
C GLU A 466 19.06 -21.83 10.07
N LEU A 467 19.14 -20.83 9.19
CA LEU A 467 18.87 -21.03 7.78
C LEU A 467 19.99 -21.86 7.15
N PRO A 468 19.65 -22.83 6.27
CA PRO A 468 20.65 -23.71 5.72
C PRO A 468 21.53 -23.03 4.67
N SER A 469 22.77 -23.51 4.59
CA SER A 469 23.68 -23.13 3.50
C SER A 469 23.19 -23.65 2.15
N LEU A 470 23.41 -22.86 1.09
CA LEU A 470 23.17 -23.28 -0.29
C LEU A 470 23.84 -24.63 -0.58
N PHE A 471 25.06 -24.88 -0.08
CA PHE A 471 25.82 -26.10 -0.38
C PHE A 471 25.12 -27.36 0.16
N ASN A 472 24.53 -27.25 1.35
CA ASN A 472 23.90 -28.37 2.05
C ASN A 472 22.40 -28.48 1.72
N LEU A 473 21.85 -27.55 0.92
CA LEU A 473 20.41 -27.43 0.68
C LEU A 473 19.80 -28.69 0.06
N LYS A 474 20.55 -29.42 -0.79
CA LYS A 474 20.09 -30.69 -1.39
C LYS A 474 20.03 -31.85 -0.39
N GLU A 475 20.82 -31.81 0.67
CA GLU A 475 20.93 -32.85 1.69
C GLU A 475 19.82 -32.76 2.74
N ILE A 476 19.15 -31.61 2.81
CA ILE A 476 18.12 -31.35 3.81
C ILE A 476 16.81 -32.09 3.45
N PRO A 477 16.23 -32.85 4.40
CA PRO A 477 14.94 -33.50 4.21
C PRO A 477 13.81 -32.54 3.80
N LEU A 478 12.91 -33.02 2.94
CA LEU A 478 11.74 -32.26 2.47
C LEU A 478 10.89 -31.67 3.61
N PRO A 479 10.66 -32.35 4.75
CA PRO A 479 9.89 -31.77 5.86
C PRO A 479 10.52 -30.50 6.44
N ILE A 480 11.85 -30.43 6.53
CA ILE A 480 12.56 -29.25 7.03
C ILE A 480 12.45 -28.11 6.01
N ARG A 481 12.63 -28.40 4.71
CA ARG A 481 12.44 -27.42 3.64
C ARG A 481 11.01 -26.88 3.61
N SER A 482 10.02 -27.74 3.82
CA SER A 482 8.60 -27.36 3.96
C SER A 482 8.38 -26.44 5.17
N LYS A 483 9.00 -26.75 6.31
CA LYS A 483 8.94 -25.92 7.52
C LYS A 483 9.52 -24.51 7.28
N ILE A 484 10.62 -24.38 6.53
CA ILE A 484 11.21 -23.07 6.17
C ILE A 484 10.21 -22.26 5.31
N LEU A 485 9.60 -22.88 4.31
CA LEU A 485 8.62 -22.20 3.46
C LEU A 485 7.38 -21.79 4.26
N ASN A 486 6.84 -22.70 5.07
CA ASN A 486 5.65 -22.46 5.90
C ASN A 486 5.87 -21.37 6.93
N ASN A 487 7.01 -21.38 7.62
CA ASN A 487 7.37 -20.33 8.58
C ASN A 487 7.50 -18.97 7.88
N THR A 488 8.15 -18.93 6.71
CA THR A 488 8.26 -17.70 5.90
C THR A 488 6.89 -17.14 5.53
N LEU A 489 5.94 -18.01 5.17
CA LEU A 489 4.56 -17.63 4.78
C LEU A 489 3.61 -17.45 5.99
N GLY A 490 4.06 -17.71 7.22
CA GLY A 490 3.23 -17.63 8.42
C GLY A 490 2.17 -18.74 8.54
N ILE A 491 2.42 -19.89 7.90
CA ILE A 491 1.54 -21.07 7.96
C ILE A 491 1.86 -21.83 9.26
N THR A 492 1.01 -21.65 10.26
CA THR A 492 1.12 -22.22 11.62
C THR A 492 0.28 -23.49 11.77
N ASN A 493 -0.94 -23.50 11.23
CA ASN A 493 -1.82 -24.65 11.17
C ASN A 493 -1.78 -25.28 9.77
N MET A 494 -1.33 -26.54 9.69
CA MET A 494 -1.24 -27.29 8.44
C MET A 494 -2.56 -27.95 8.03
N ASP A 495 -3.52 -28.12 8.94
CA ASP A 495 -4.78 -28.82 8.67
C ASP A 495 -5.56 -28.15 7.54
N CYS A 496 -5.59 -26.81 7.52
CA CYS A 496 -6.25 -26.04 6.46
C CYS A 496 -5.54 -26.15 5.10
N ILE A 497 -4.20 -26.29 5.10
CA ILE A 497 -3.40 -26.32 3.86
C ILE A 497 -3.39 -27.73 3.25
N ASN A 498 -3.34 -28.78 4.08
CA ASN A 498 -3.29 -30.17 3.63
C ASN A 498 -4.59 -30.65 2.97
N GLU A 499 -5.73 -30.02 3.28
CA GLU A 499 -7.02 -30.33 2.64
C GLU A 499 -7.20 -29.65 1.27
N LEU A 500 -6.33 -28.71 0.89
CA LEU A 500 -6.43 -27.99 -0.38
C LEU A 500 -5.93 -28.86 -1.54
N PRO A 501 -6.47 -28.67 -2.76
CA PRO A 501 -5.85 -29.19 -3.96
C PRO A 501 -4.37 -28.79 -4.04
N PRO A 502 -3.46 -29.70 -4.45
CA PRO A 502 -2.02 -29.45 -4.43
C PRO A 502 -1.61 -28.16 -5.17
N GLU A 503 -2.29 -27.83 -6.27
CA GLU A 503 -2.03 -26.62 -7.06
C GLU A 503 -2.40 -25.31 -6.34
N TRP A 504 -3.22 -25.38 -5.30
CA TRP A 504 -3.71 -24.22 -4.55
C TRP A 504 -2.92 -23.96 -3.27
N MET A 505 -2.19 -24.95 -2.74
CA MET A 505 -1.52 -24.88 -1.43
C MET A 505 -0.60 -23.65 -1.32
N LEU A 506 0.33 -23.48 -2.26
CA LEU A 506 1.25 -22.34 -2.24
C LEU A 506 0.53 -21.02 -2.49
N TYR A 507 -0.47 -21.00 -3.37
CA TYR A 507 -1.21 -19.77 -3.70
C TYR A 507 -2.03 -19.27 -2.51
N VAL A 508 -2.72 -20.17 -1.79
CA VAL A 508 -3.43 -19.83 -0.55
C VAL A 508 -2.45 -19.45 0.57
N GLY A 509 -1.29 -20.10 0.65
CA GLY A 509 -0.19 -19.67 1.51
C GLY A 509 0.26 -18.23 1.23
N CYS A 510 0.35 -17.85 -0.05
CA CYS A 510 0.64 -16.47 -0.46
C CYS A 510 -0.48 -15.50 -0.07
N ILE A 511 -1.75 -15.90 -0.18
CA ILE A 511 -2.89 -15.09 0.26
C ILE A 511 -2.77 -14.82 1.77
N LYS A 512 -2.53 -15.86 2.59
CA LYS A 512 -2.33 -15.72 4.04
C LYS A 512 -1.18 -14.76 4.35
N TYR A 513 -0.02 -14.98 3.74
CA TYR A 513 1.15 -14.13 3.96
C TYR A 513 0.89 -12.68 3.54
N TRP A 514 0.33 -12.47 2.35
CA TRP A 514 0.04 -11.14 1.82
C TRP A 514 -0.93 -10.39 2.74
N MET A 515 -2.03 -11.03 3.15
CA MET A 515 -2.98 -10.45 4.11
C MET A 515 -2.28 -10.04 5.42
N TYR A 516 -1.34 -10.85 5.92
CA TYR A 516 -0.61 -10.55 7.16
C TYR A 516 0.32 -9.32 7.06
N GLN A 517 0.78 -8.97 5.86
CA GLN A 517 1.65 -7.79 5.63
C GLN A 517 0.87 -6.50 5.39
N GLN A 518 -0.44 -6.55 5.15
CA GLN A 518 -1.24 -5.37 4.83
C GLN A 518 -1.52 -4.49 6.06
N GLU A 519 -1.59 -3.17 5.86
CA GLU A 519 -2.06 -2.22 6.87
C GLU A 519 -3.61 -2.24 6.97
N TYR A 520 -4.16 -2.39 8.17
CA TYR A 520 -5.61 -2.54 8.38
C TYR A 520 -6.46 -1.35 7.91
N SER A 521 -5.90 -0.15 7.89
CA SER A 521 -6.60 1.06 7.43
C SER A 521 -6.95 1.02 5.93
N THR A 522 -6.31 0.15 5.15
CA THR A 522 -6.39 0.15 3.69
C THR A 522 -6.88 -1.17 3.08
N PHE A 523 -6.76 -2.29 3.81
CA PHE A 523 -7.23 -3.60 3.33
C PHE A 523 -8.74 -3.83 3.53
N HIS A 524 -9.42 -4.16 2.43
CA HIS A 524 -10.86 -4.46 2.44
C HIS A 524 -11.15 -5.90 2.00
N LYS A 525 -12.16 -6.53 2.62
CA LYS A 525 -12.55 -7.94 2.35
C LYS A 525 -12.84 -8.21 0.87
N TYR A 526 -13.35 -7.23 0.13
CA TYR A 526 -13.70 -7.44 -1.28
C TYR A 526 -12.50 -7.79 -2.19
N TYR A 527 -11.27 -7.39 -1.84
CA TYR A 527 -10.08 -7.84 -2.60
C TYR A 527 -9.84 -9.34 -2.44
N LEU A 528 -10.00 -9.85 -1.21
CA LEU A 528 -9.86 -11.27 -0.90
C LEU A 528 -10.91 -12.11 -1.64
N TYR A 529 -12.18 -11.70 -1.57
CA TYR A 529 -13.26 -12.36 -2.28
C TYR A 529 -13.07 -12.35 -3.80
N SER A 530 -12.43 -11.30 -4.34
CA SER A 530 -12.08 -11.26 -5.78
C SER A 530 -11.09 -12.35 -6.15
N ILE A 531 -10.08 -12.61 -5.30
CA ILE A 531 -9.11 -13.70 -5.51
C ILE A 531 -9.79 -15.06 -5.38
N PHE A 532 -10.64 -15.26 -4.37
CA PHE A 532 -11.34 -16.55 -4.20
C PHE A 532 -12.25 -16.87 -5.37
N ILE A 533 -12.99 -15.88 -5.87
CA ILE A 533 -13.84 -16.07 -7.05
C ILE A 533 -12.99 -16.25 -8.31
N SER A 534 -11.85 -15.57 -8.45
CA SER A 534 -10.97 -15.78 -9.61
C SER A 534 -10.40 -17.20 -9.65
N MET A 535 -10.15 -17.86 -8.51
CA MET A 535 -9.69 -19.24 -8.50
C MET A 535 -10.66 -20.23 -9.18
N LEU A 536 -11.94 -19.87 -9.34
CA LEU A 536 -12.95 -20.70 -9.99
C LEU A 536 -12.91 -20.63 -11.54
N PHE A 537 -12.35 -19.57 -12.15
CA PHE A 537 -12.46 -19.40 -13.60
C PHE A 537 -11.74 -20.51 -14.37
N ASN A 538 -10.60 -21.00 -13.88
CA ASN A 538 -9.87 -22.06 -14.56
C ASN A 538 -10.57 -23.41 -14.46
N ILE A 539 -11.29 -23.65 -13.36
CA ILE A 539 -12.15 -24.84 -13.26
C ILE A 539 -13.20 -24.79 -14.36
N ILE A 540 -13.88 -23.64 -14.52
CA ILE A 540 -14.88 -23.44 -15.57
C ILE A 540 -14.24 -23.63 -16.95
N ASP A 541 -13.11 -22.98 -17.22
CA ASP A 541 -12.38 -23.09 -18.49
C ASP A 541 -11.98 -24.54 -18.80
N SER A 542 -11.58 -25.33 -17.79
CA SER A 542 -11.19 -26.73 -17.98
C SER A 542 -12.37 -27.64 -18.39
N LYS A 543 -13.60 -27.29 -17.99
CA LYS A 543 -14.82 -28.08 -18.28
C LYS A 543 -15.49 -27.69 -19.58
N ILE A 544 -15.47 -26.41 -19.96
CA ILE A 544 -16.23 -25.91 -21.11
C ILE A 544 -15.35 -25.37 -22.24
N GLY A 545 -14.08 -25.06 -21.97
CA GLY A 545 -13.15 -24.33 -22.83
C GLY A 545 -12.99 -22.85 -22.45
N LYS A 546 -11.95 -22.19 -22.98
CA LYS A 546 -11.63 -20.79 -22.66
C LYS A 546 -12.49 -19.82 -23.48
N TYR A 547 -13.51 -19.24 -22.86
CA TYR A 547 -14.33 -18.19 -23.47
C TYR A 547 -14.11 -16.84 -22.81
N ARG A 548 -13.79 -15.82 -23.63
CA ARG A 548 -13.64 -14.41 -23.20
C ARG A 548 -14.54 -13.45 -23.99
N ASN A 549 -15.26 -13.96 -25.00
CA ASN A 549 -16.21 -13.19 -25.79
C ASN A 549 -17.62 -13.77 -25.63
N MET A 550 -18.52 -12.97 -25.06
CA MET A 550 -19.92 -13.34 -24.82
C MET A 550 -20.63 -13.81 -26.09
N HIS A 551 -20.40 -13.18 -27.24
CA HIS A 551 -21.07 -13.56 -28.49
C HIS A 551 -20.64 -14.95 -28.97
N ILE A 552 -19.35 -15.27 -28.87
CA ILE A 552 -18.81 -16.59 -29.24
C ILE A 552 -19.36 -17.67 -28.29
N PHE A 553 -19.45 -17.33 -27.01
CA PHE A 553 -20.01 -18.23 -26.00
C PHE A 553 -21.51 -18.48 -26.23
N GLN A 554 -22.31 -17.43 -26.43
CA GLN A 554 -23.74 -17.53 -26.70
C GLN A 554 -24.04 -18.34 -27.96
N ASN A 555 -23.28 -18.14 -29.04
CA ASN A 555 -23.46 -18.91 -30.28
C ASN A 555 -23.36 -20.42 -30.05
N LYS A 556 -22.57 -20.88 -29.08
CA LYS A 556 -22.38 -22.30 -28.78
C LYS A 556 -23.33 -22.82 -27.69
N TYR A 557 -23.55 -22.04 -26.63
CA TYR A 557 -24.20 -22.53 -25.42
C TYR A 557 -25.60 -21.95 -25.15
N CYS A 558 -26.15 -21.05 -25.97
CA CYS A 558 -27.45 -20.42 -25.70
C CYS A 558 -28.59 -21.45 -25.56
N GLN A 559 -28.75 -22.34 -26.55
CA GLN A 559 -29.76 -23.40 -26.53
C GLN A 559 -29.54 -24.40 -25.38
N ILE A 560 -28.28 -24.71 -25.09
CA ILE A 560 -27.88 -25.61 -24.01
C ILE A 560 -28.29 -25.01 -22.65
N ILE A 561 -28.03 -23.71 -22.43
CA ILE A 561 -28.42 -23.00 -21.21
C ILE A 561 -29.94 -23.01 -21.00
N GLU A 562 -30.72 -22.80 -22.06
CA GLU A 562 -32.18 -22.84 -21.97
C GLU A 562 -32.70 -24.24 -21.62
N THR A 563 -32.11 -25.27 -22.23
CA THR A 563 -32.45 -26.69 -21.94
C THR A 563 -32.16 -27.04 -20.48
N ILE A 564 -30.94 -26.74 -19.99
CA ILE A 564 -30.55 -26.99 -18.60
C ILE A 564 -31.49 -26.25 -17.62
N LYS A 565 -31.85 -25.00 -17.92
CA LYS A 565 -32.76 -24.21 -17.07
C LYS A 565 -34.18 -24.77 -17.04
N GLN A 566 -34.64 -25.40 -18.12
CA GLN A 566 -35.95 -26.05 -18.17
C GLN A 566 -35.94 -27.36 -17.38
N GLU A 567 -34.93 -28.19 -17.56
CA GLU A 567 -34.74 -29.45 -16.80
C GLU A 567 -34.73 -29.19 -15.28
N ARG A 568 -33.97 -28.19 -14.83
CA ARG A 568 -33.84 -27.85 -13.40
C ARG A 568 -35.06 -27.17 -12.78
N LYS A 569 -36.03 -26.70 -13.57
CA LYS A 569 -37.31 -26.22 -13.03
C LYS A 569 -38.25 -27.37 -12.66
N ASN A 570 -38.05 -28.54 -13.27
CA ASN A 570 -38.88 -29.72 -13.04
C ASN A 570 -38.38 -30.55 -11.86
N ASP A 571 -37.08 -30.50 -11.57
CA ASP A 571 -36.47 -31.18 -10.42
C ASP A 571 -36.28 -30.19 -9.25
N ASN A 572 -36.72 -30.56 -8.04
CA ASN A 572 -36.52 -29.80 -6.81
C ASN A 572 -35.05 -29.91 -6.34
N TYR A 573 -34.14 -29.32 -7.12
CA TYR A 573 -32.70 -29.50 -7.02
C TYR A 573 -32.11 -28.51 -6.01
N ASN A 574 -32.25 -28.76 -4.70
CA ASN A 574 -31.54 -27.98 -3.67
C ASN A 574 -31.39 -28.74 -2.35
N SER A 575 -30.39 -29.61 -2.29
CA SER A 575 -29.75 -30.04 -1.04
C SER A 575 -28.39 -30.65 -1.40
N TYR A 576 -27.29 -29.98 -1.03
CA TYR A 576 -25.96 -30.57 -1.11
C TYR A 576 -25.35 -30.61 0.30
N THR A 577 -24.63 -31.67 0.60
CA THR A 577 -24.02 -31.88 1.91
C THR A 577 -22.76 -31.04 2.06
N MET A 578 -22.57 -30.47 3.25
CA MET A 578 -21.35 -29.72 3.61
C MET A 578 -20.24 -30.62 4.17
N ASP A 579 -20.57 -31.86 4.53
CA ASP A 579 -19.63 -32.87 5.05
C ASP A 579 -18.84 -33.52 3.91
N SER A 580 -17.92 -32.77 3.31
CA SER A 580 -16.99 -33.28 2.29
C SER A 580 -15.72 -32.45 2.23
N THR A 581 -14.65 -33.02 1.69
CA THR A 581 -13.36 -32.34 1.52
C THR A 581 -13.39 -31.39 0.31
N ILE A 582 -12.48 -30.40 0.29
CA ILE A 582 -12.35 -29.48 -0.86
C ILE A 582 -12.01 -30.25 -2.14
N ILE A 583 -11.20 -31.31 -2.03
CA ILE A 583 -10.76 -32.14 -3.16
C ILE A 583 -11.95 -32.93 -3.75
N GLU A 584 -12.80 -33.52 -2.92
CA GLU A 584 -14.03 -34.19 -3.38
C GLU A 584 -14.95 -33.20 -4.10
N ALA A 585 -15.22 -32.05 -3.46
CA ALA A 585 -16.05 -31.01 -4.06
C ALA A 585 -15.48 -30.46 -5.38
N TYR A 586 -14.15 -30.38 -5.50
CA TYR A 586 -13.46 -29.98 -6.73
C TYR A 586 -13.63 -31.01 -7.86
N ASN A 587 -13.52 -32.30 -7.55
CA ASN A 587 -13.60 -33.38 -8.54
C ASN A 587 -15.03 -33.60 -9.04
N GLU A 588 -16.04 -33.37 -8.19
CA GLU A 588 -17.47 -33.54 -8.48
C GLU A 588 -18.10 -32.36 -9.24
N ILE A 589 -17.29 -31.43 -9.76
CA ILE A 589 -17.83 -30.25 -10.46
C ILE A 589 -18.46 -30.65 -11.79
N ASP A 590 -19.75 -30.30 -11.89
CA ASP A 590 -20.61 -30.59 -13.01
C ASP A 590 -20.40 -29.64 -14.20
N HIS A 591 -20.52 -30.18 -15.41
CA HIS A 591 -20.35 -29.42 -16.64
C HIS A 591 -21.47 -28.37 -16.83
N HIS A 592 -22.73 -28.72 -16.54
CA HIS A 592 -23.86 -27.79 -16.68
C HIS A 592 -23.71 -26.59 -15.74
N ASP A 593 -23.21 -26.81 -14.52
CA ASP A 593 -22.92 -25.75 -13.55
C ASP A 593 -21.86 -24.76 -14.06
N CYS A 594 -20.80 -25.25 -14.70
CA CYS A 594 -19.79 -24.39 -15.34
C CYS A 594 -20.37 -23.57 -16.50
N VAL A 595 -21.22 -24.18 -17.35
CA VAL A 595 -21.89 -23.48 -18.45
C VAL A 595 -22.79 -22.36 -17.92
N LEU A 596 -23.53 -22.59 -16.83
CA LEU A 596 -24.42 -21.60 -16.23
C LEU A 596 -23.66 -20.46 -15.52
N ALA A 597 -22.51 -20.73 -14.92
CA ALA A 597 -21.69 -19.73 -14.24
C ALA A 597 -20.85 -18.87 -15.20
N ALA A 598 -20.45 -19.41 -16.36
CA ALA A 598 -19.55 -18.76 -17.31
C ALA A 598 -19.95 -17.33 -17.74
N PRO A 599 -21.23 -17.00 -18.01
CA PRO A 599 -21.63 -15.64 -18.37
C PRO A 599 -21.19 -14.57 -17.37
N PHE A 600 -21.24 -14.88 -16.07
CA PHE A 600 -20.79 -13.97 -15.02
C PHE A 600 -19.30 -13.64 -15.20
N PHE A 601 -18.42 -14.65 -15.31
CA PHE A 601 -16.99 -14.44 -15.52
C PHE A 601 -16.68 -13.72 -16.84
N ILE A 602 -17.31 -14.14 -17.94
CA ILE A 602 -17.10 -13.54 -19.27
C ILE A 602 -17.40 -12.04 -19.27
N SER A 603 -18.45 -11.60 -18.57
CA SER A 603 -18.76 -10.18 -18.43
C SER A 603 -17.70 -9.38 -17.67
N HIS A 604 -16.97 -10.01 -16.75
CA HIS A 604 -15.94 -9.37 -15.92
C HIS A 604 -14.52 -9.47 -16.50
N PHE A 605 -14.30 -10.20 -17.59
CA PHE A 605 -13.02 -10.19 -18.33
C PHE A 605 -12.84 -8.97 -19.26
N LYS A 606 -13.88 -8.15 -19.44
CA LYS A 606 -13.84 -6.97 -20.32
C LYS A 606 -13.64 -5.69 -19.51
N ILE A 607 -12.83 -4.75 -20.03
CA ILE A 607 -12.73 -3.41 -19.46
C ILE A 607 -14.07 -2.68 -19.59
N ASN A 608 -14.48 -1.97 -18.53
CA ASN A 608 -15.54 -0.97 -18.63
C ASN A 608 -15.09 0.17 -19.56
N LYS A 609 -15.81 0.39 -20.66
CA LYS A 609 -15.50 1.40 -21.68
C LYS A 609 -15.31 2.82 -21.12
N GLU A 610 -15.99 3.14 -20.02
CA GLU A 610 -15.87 4.44 -19.33
C GLU A 610 -14.44 4.72 -18.83
N LEU A 611 -13.65 3.69 -18.54
CA LEU A 611 -12.26 3.82 -18.08
C LEU A 611 -11.31 4.35 -19.16
N TYR A 612 -11.66 4.21 -20.44
CA TYR A 612 -10.91 4.82 -21.54
C TYR A 612 -11.21 6.31 -21.65
N THR A 613 -12.45 6.72 -21.37
CA THR A 613 -12.87 8.12 -21.51
C THR A 613 -12.61 8.97 -20.27
N ASN A 614 -12.64 8.37 -19.07
CA ASN A 614 -12.49 9.10 -17.81
C ASN A 614 -11.47 8.43 -16.87
N PRO A 615 -10.20 8.88 -16.91
CA PRO A 615 -9.14 8.35 -16.06
C PRO A 615 -9.37 8.52 -14.55
N LYS A 616 -10.28 9.41 -14.12
CA LYS A 616 -10.56 9.63 -12.68
C LYS A 616 -11.32 8.47 -12.04
N ILE A 617 -12.03 7.66 -12.82
CA ILE A 617 -12.76 6.48 -12.34
C ILE A 617 -11.79 5.32 -12.05
N PHE A 618 -10.61 5.33 -12.67
CA PHE A 618 -9.61 4.28 -12.50
C PHE A 618 -8.97 4.31 -11.11
N SER A 619 -9.37 3.35 -10.26
CA SER A 619 -8.73 3.11 -8.96
C SER A 619 -7.32 2.54 -9.11
N ARG A 620 -6.30 3.41 -9.06
CA ARG A 620 -4.88 2.99 -8.99
C ARG A 620 -4.58 2.16 -7.74
N TYR A 621 -5.21 2.50 -6.62
CA TYR A 621 -5.06 1.76 -5.37
C TYR A 621 -5.49 0.28 -5.48
N THR A 622 -6.58 -0.01 -6.20
CA THR A 622 -6.98 -1.42 -6.44
C THR A 622 -5.89 -2.19 -7.20
N VAL A 623 -5.27 -1.56 -8.19
CA VAL A 623 -4.15 -2.18 -8.94
C VAL A 623 -2.92 -2.34 -8.05
N HIS A 624 -2.64 -1.37 -7.17
CA HIS A 624 -1.56 -1.42 -6.19
C HIS A 624 -1.68 -2.66 -5.28
N VAL A 625 -2.87 -2.88 -4.72
CA VAL A 625 -3.18 -4.02 -3.84
C VAL A 625 -2.90 -5.36 -4.52
N PHE A 626 -3.28 -5.51 -5.80
CA PHE A 626 -2.96 -6.73 -6.55
C PHE A 626 -1.50 -6.80 -7.03
N ALA A 627 -0.81 -5.67 -7.20
CA ALA A 627 0.63 -5.64 -7.49
C ALA A 627 1.46 -6.12 -6.28
N GLU A 628 1.03 -5.80 -5.05
CA GLU A 628 1.62 -6.34 -3.82
C GLU A 628 1.45 -7.85 -3.75
N PHE A 629 0.24 -8.34 -4.01
CA PHE A 629 -0.04 -9.77 -4.03
C PHE A 629 0.83 -10.51 -5.07
N GLN A 630 0.96 -9.97 -6.29
CA GLN A 630 1.83 -10.54 -7.32
C GLN A 630 3.30 -10.58 -6.88
N SER A 631 3.78 -9.58 -6.14
CA SER A 631 5.14 -9.58 -5.59
C SER A 631 5.34 -10.70 -4.58
N CYS A 632 4.36 -10.94 -3.70
CA CYS A 632 4.39 -12.05 -2.75
C CYS A 632 4.41 -13.40 -3.48
N VAL A 633 3.51 -13.59 -4.46
CA VAL A 633 3.43 -14.82 -5.27
C VAL A 633 4.75 -15.08 -5.99
N ARG A 634 5.33 -14.07 -6.64
CA ARG A 634 6.60 -14.19 -7.37
C ARG A 634 7.73 -14.70 -6.46
N HIS A 635 7.99 -14.00 -5.35
CA HIS A 635 9.08 -14.39 -4.46
C HIS A 635 8.80 -15.72 -3.75
N ALA A 636 7.53 -16.03 -3.43
CA ALA A 636 7.17 -17.31 -2.86
C ALA A 636 7.41 -18.47 -3.84
N MET A 637 7.08 -18.31 -5.13
CA MET A 637 7.40 -19.29 -6.17
C MET A 637 8.91 -19.52 -6.28
N HIS A 638 9.71 -18.45 -6.23
CA HIS A 638 11.17 -18.57 -6.29
C HIS A 638 11.77 -19.23 -5.04
N LEU A 639 11.26 -18.91 -3.84
CA LEU A 639 11.66 -19.58 -2.61
C LEU A 639 11.27 -21.06 -2.64
N ASN A 640 10.06 -21.37 -3.11
CA ASN A 640 9.59 -22.73 -3.29
C ASN A 640 10.50 -23.52 -4.25
N ALA A 641 10.87 -22.93 -5.39
CA ALA A 641 11.84 -23.53 -6.32
C ALA A 641 13.22 -23.75 -5.67
N LEU A 642 13.75 -22.74 -4.96
CA LEU A 642 15.03 -22.85 -4.25
C LEU A 642 15.02 -23.98 -3.21
N LEU A 643 13.92 -24.15 -2.50
CA LEU A 643 13.68 -25.23 -1.54
C LEU A 643 13.33 -26.58 -2.21
N ARG A 644 13.45 -26.67 -3.55
CA ARG A 644 13.12 -27.82 -4.40
C ARG A 644 11.67 -28.29 -4.24
N TYR A 645 10.77 -27.34 -4.42
CA TYR A 645 9.32 -27.52 -4.53
C TYR A 645 8.67 -28.29 -3.35
N PRO A 646 8.74 -27.77 -2.10
CA PRO A 646 7.89 -28.26 -1.02
C PRO A 646 6.40 -28.30 -1.37
N TYR A 647 5.95 -27.34 -2.18
CA TYR A 647 4.64 -27.34 -2.81
C TYR A 647 4.76 -27.37 -4.34
N PRO A 648 3.72 -27.82 -5.06
CA PRO A 648 3.66 -27.71 -6.52
C PRO A 648 3.86 -26.27 -7.01
N HIS A 649 4.46 -26.13 -8.19
CA HIS A 649 4.64 -24.83 -8.83
C HIS A 649 3.27 -24.21 -9.19
N ILE A 650 3.12 -22.90 -8.92
CA ILE A 650 1.88 -22.19 -9.22
C ILE A 650 1.81 -21.89 -10.72
N LYS A 651 0.78 -22.40 -11.40
CA LYS A 651 0.44 -22.00 -12.77
C LYS A 651 -0.35 -20.70 -12.75
N ILE A 652 0.33 -19.56 -12.75
CA ILE A 652 -0.33 -18.26 -12.48
C ILE A 652 -1.39 -17.88 -13.54
N ALA A 653 -1.23 -18.32 -14.79
CA ALA A 653 -2.24 -18.14 -15.84
C ALA A 653 -3.61 -18.76 -15.51
N ASN A 654 -3.67 -19.70 -14.58
CA ASN A 654 -4.89 -20.39 -14.19
C ASN A 654 -5.57 -19.75 -12.96
N LEU A 655 -4.90 -18.82 -12.26
CA LEU A 655 -5.40 -18.29 -10.98
C LEU A 655 -5.51 -16.77 -10.94
N PHE A 656 -4.73 -16.07 -11.78
CA PHE A 656 -4.67 -14.61 -11.78
C PHE A 656 -4.95 -14.02 -13.17
N ASN A 657 -5.97 -13.17 -13.23
CA ASN A 657 -6.24 -12.28 -14.36
C ASN A 657 -6.53 -10.89 -13.80
N GLY A 658 -5.67 -9.91 -14.13
CA GLY A 658 -5.72 -8.57 -13.57
C GLY A 658 -7.02 -7.84 -13.87
N THR A 659 -7.53 -7.95 -15.10
CA THR A 659 -8.82 -7.33 -15.49
C THR A 659 -9.99 -7.91 -14.69
N LEU A 660 -10.04 -9.25 -14.56
CA LEU A 660 -11.07 -9.94 -13.81
C LEU A 660 -11.06 -9.52 -12.33
N LEU A 661 -9.89 -9.55 -11.70
CA LEU A 661 -9.72 -9.16 -10.29
C LEU A 661 -10.15 -7.71 -10.04
N TYR A 662 -9.74 -6.80 -10.91
CA TYR A 662 -10.13 -5.39 -10.82
C TYR A 662 -11.65 -5.22 -10.90
N ASN A 663 -12.28 -5.85 -11.88
CA ASN A 663 -13.73 -5.73 -12.09
C ASN A 663 -14.54 -6.40 -10.96
N LEU A 664 -14.13 -7.57 -10.48
CA LEU A 664 -14.75 -8.24 -9.33
C LEU A 664 -14.63 -7.37 -8.07
N SER A 665 -13.47 -6.77 -7.83
CA SER A 665 -13.26 -5.92 -6.64
C SER A 665 -14.15 -4.69 -6.65
N ASN A 666 -14.31 -4.03 -7.80
CA ASN A 666 -15.23 -2.91 -7.97
C ASN A 666 -16.69 -3.33 -7.82
N ASN A 667 -17.07 -4.50 -8.35
CA ASN A 667 -18.41 -5.04 -8.18
C ASN A 667 -18.72 -5.28 -6.69
N PHE A 668 -17.84 -5.99 -5.99
CA PHE A 668 -18.01 -6.35 -4.58
C PHE A 668 -17.94 -5.15 -3.64
N LYS A 669 -17.17 -4.11 -3.97
CA LYS A 669 -17.10 -2.85 -3.20
C LYS A 669 -18.47 -2.18 -3.03
N THR A 670 -19.40 -2.37 -3.97
CA THR A 670 -20.75 -1.79 -3.91
C THR A 670 -21.75 -2.62 -3.08
N ARG A 671 -21.34 -3.80 -2.58
CA ARG A 671 -22.24 -4.75 -1.93
C ARG A 671 -22.17 -4.66 -0.40
N ARG A 672 -23.33 -4.71 0.26
CA ARG A 672 -23.42 -4.76 1.73
C ARG A 672 -22.96 -6.12 2.29
N ASN A 673 -23.33 -7.21 1.62
CA ASN A 673 -22.93 -8.57 1.96
C ASN A 673 -22.44 -9.30 0.70
N ILE A 674 -21.13 -9.58 0.65
CA ILE A 674 -20.47 -10.19 -0.53
C ILE A 674 -20.81 -11.68 -0.62
N GLU A 675 -20.81 -12.40 0.51
CA GLU A 675 -21.14 -13.85 0.56
C GLU A 675 -22.56 -14.09 0.02
N GLN A 676 -23.54 -13.32 0.49
CA GLN A 676 -24.93 -13.46 0.02
C GLN A 676 -25.05 -13.18 -1.48
N TYR A 677 -24.35 -12.17 -1.99
CA TYR A 677 -24.35 -11.84 -3.42
C TYR A 677 -23.74 -12.96 -4.28
N ILE A 678 -22.62 -13.57 -3.82
CA ILE A 678 -22.02 -14.73 -4.50
C ILE A 678 -22.97 -15.92 -4.50
N ASN A 679 -23.66 -16.16 -3.38
CA ASN A 679 -24.67 -17.23 -3.30
C ASN A 679 -25.78 -17.02 -4.34
N THR A 680 -26.21 -15.78 -4.58
CA THR A 680 -27.19 -15.47 -5.63
C THR A 680 -26.62 -15.70 -7.03
N ILE A 681 -25.35 -15.35 -7.28
CA ILE A 681 -24.71 -15.57 -8.60
C ILE A 681 -24.60 -17.05 -8.92
N LEU A 682 -24.18 -17.87 -7.96
CA LEU A 682 -23.94 -19.30 -8.14
C LEU A 682 -25.15 -20.16 -7.75
N GLN A 683 -26.31 -19.56 -7.48
CA GLN A 683 -27.52 -20.27 -7.04
C GLN A 683 -27.94 -21.35 -8.05
N THR A 684 -27.76 -21.07 -9.35
CA THR A 684 -28.07 -22.02 -10.42
C THR A 684 -26.91 -22.96 -10.73
N SER A 685 -25.82 -22.94 -9.96
CA SER A 685 -24.61 -23.75 -10.16
C SER A 685 -24.19 -24.41 -8.83
N PRO A 686 -24.99 -25.35 -8.29
CA PRO A 686 -24.83 -25.92 -6.95
C PRO A 686 -23.48 -26.60 -6.67
N SER A 687 -22.84 -27.27 -7.63
CA SER A 687 -21.52 -27.90 -7.44
C SER A 687 -20.43 -26.85 -7.23
N LEU A 688 -20.47 -25.74 -7.97
CA LEU A 688 -19.54 -24.60 -7.80
C LEU A 688 -19.83 -23.86 -6.50
N LEU A 689 -21.11 -23.68 -6.15
CA LEU A 689 -21.51 -23.05 -4.90
C LEU A 689 -21.07 -23.88 -3.69
N ARG A 690 -21.24 -25.21 -3.74
CA ARG A 690 -20.74 -26.16 -2.73
C ARG A 690 -19.23 -26.04 -2.55
N LEU A 691 -18.45 -26.09 -3.64
CA LEU A 691 -17.00 -25.90 -3.57
C LEU A 691 -16.66 -24.57 -2.89
N PHE A 692 -17.32 -23.48 -3.29
CA PHE A 692 -17.07 -22.16 -2.71
C PHE A 692 -17.38 -22.11 -1.20
N HIS A 693 -18.49 -22.71 -0.75
CA HIS A 693 -18.83 -22.75 0.67
C HIS A 693 -17.84 -23.57 1.49
N ILE A 694 -17.46 -24.77 1.03
CA ILE A 694 -16.50 -25.63 1.73
C ILE A 694 -15.14 -24.92 1.80
N PHE A 695 -14.68 -24.34 0.70
CA PHE A 695 -13.44 -23.57 0.65
C PHE A 695 -13.46 -22.39 1.62
N LEU A 696 -14.56 -21.63 1.66
CA LEU A 696 -14.70 -20.48 2.56
C LEU A 696 -14.73 -20.90 4.02
N LEU A 697 -15.43 -21.98 4.37
CA LEU A 697 -15.47 -22.50 5.74
C LEU A 697 -14.07 -22.86 6.26
N LYS A 698 -13.24 -23.48 5.42
CA LYS A 698 -11.87 -23.89 5.78
C LYS A 698 -10.90 -22.72 5.86
N ILE A 699 -11.16 -21.62 5.15
CA ILE A 699 -10.30 -20.43 5.15
C ILE A 699 -10.73 -19.36 6.17
N LYS A 700 -12.00 -19.33 6.61
CA LYS A 700 -12.48 -18.41 7.65
C LYS A 700 -11.61 -18.37 8.92
N PRO A 701 -11.04 -19.48 9.43
CA PRO A 701 -10.08 -19.43 10.56
C PRO A 701 -8.87 -18.53 10.31
N ILE A 702 -8.35 -18.48 9.07
CA ILE A 702 -7.26 -17.59 8.67
C ILE A 702 -7.71 -16.12 8.71
N GLU A 703 -8.97 -15.83 8.34
CA GLU A 703 -9.57 -14.50 8.46
C GLU A 703 -9.72 -14.06 9.94
N TYR A 704 -10.11 -14.97 10.84
CA TYR A 704 -10.22 -14.69 12.28
C TYR A 704 -8.87 -14.50 12.97
N GLU A 705 -7.83 -15.27 12.59
CA GLU A 705 -6.44 -15.09 13.07
C GLU A 705 -5.90 -13.68 12.74
N LEU A 706 -6.33 -13.10 11.61
CA LEU A 706 -6.07 -11.69 11.30
C LEU A 706 -6.83 -10.74 12.23
N LEU A 707 -8.13 -10.93 12.44
CA LEU A 707 -8.91 -10.07 13.35
C LEU A 707 -8.33 -10.07 14.78
N SER A 708 -7.81 -11.21 15.25
CA SER A 708 -7.19 -11.34 16.58
C SER A 708 -5.80 -10.68 16.66
N LYS A 709 -4.95 -10.79 15.63
CA LYS A 709 -3.68 -10.04 15.55
C LYS A 709 -3.94 -8.53 15.49
N HIS A 710 -5.00 -8.08 14.85
CA HIS A 710 -5.32 -6.65 14.78
C HIS A 710 -5.93 -6.10 16.07
N ALA A 711 -6.68 -6.93 16.82
CA ALA A 711 -6.99 -6.63 18.22
C ALA A 711 -5.71 -6.56 19.09
N ALA A 712 -4.69 -7.37 18.76
CA ALA A 712 -3.37 -7.28 19.38
C ALA A 712 -2.53 -6.07 18.89
N ILE A 713 -2.76 -5.54 17.68
CA ILE A 713 -2.10 -4.33 17.15
C ILE A 713 -2.72 -3.04 17.71
N THR A 714 -4.04 -3.00 17.93
CA THR A 714 -4.66 -1.87 18.63
C THR A 714 -4.35 -1.88 20.11
N ASN A 715 -3.95 -3.04 20.67
CA ASN A 715 -3.52 -3.12 22.07
C ASN A 715 -4.67 -2.64 23.00
N LEU A 716 -5.92 -2.70 22.52
CA LEU A 716 -7.14 -2.29 23.22
C LEU A 716 -7.98 -3.53 23.56
N PRO A 717 -8.65 -3.57 24.71
CA PRO A 717 -9.55 -4.67 25.05
C PRO A 717 -10.69 -4.82 24.03
N THR A 718 -11.07 -6.06 23.72
CA THR A 718 -12.16 -6.35 22.77
C THR A 718 -13.48 -5.71 23.18
N TRP A 719 -13.84 -5.78 24.47
CA TRP A 719 -15.03 -5.14 25.01
C TRP A 719 -15.08 -3.63 24.71
N PHE A 720 -13.93 -2.95 24.79
CA PHE A 720 -13.83 -1.51 24.57
C PHE A 720 -14.03 -1.16 23.08
N VAL A 721 -13.47 -2.00 22.18
CA VAL A 721 -13.64 -1.84 20.73
C VAL A 721 -15.10 -2.03 20.32
N ASP A 722 -15.79 -3.00 20.89
CA ASP A 722 -17.20 -3.26 20.59
C ASP A 722 -18.09 -2.12 21.10
N GLU A 723 -17.87 -1.63 22.31
CA GLU A 723 -18.60 -0.49 22.86
C GLU A 723 -18.34 0.82 22.11
N TYR A 724 -17.11 1.04 21.62
CA TYR A 724 -16.80 2.16 20.74
C TYR A 724 -17.56 2.06 19.41
N ARG A 725 -17.63 0.86 18.80
CA ARG A 725 -18.40 0.62 17.57
C ARG A 725 -19.90 0.84 17.77
N MET A 726 -20.41 0.62 18.97
CA MET A 726 -21.79 0.94 19.36
C MET A 726 -22.01 2.45 19.64
N GLY A 727 -20.98 3.29 19.53
CA GLY A 727 -21.06 4.73 19.74
C GLY A 727 -21.09 5.13 21.22
N LYS A 728 -20.72 4.24 22.16
CA LYS A 728 -20.70 4.58 23.59
C LYS A 728 -19.59 5.56 23.96
N TYR A 729 -18.45 5.50 23.27
CA TYR A 729 -17.29 6.37 23.51
C TYR A 729 -17.08 7.37 22.37
N PRO A 730 -16.73 8.64 22.66
CA PRO A 730 -16.41 9.62 21.64
C PRO A 730 -15.04 9.35 20.99
N THR A 731 -14.88 9.76 19.74
CA THR A 731 -13.67 9.52 18.92
C THR A 731 -12.38 9.94 19.59
N PHE A 732 -12.37 11.06 20.33
CA PHE A 732 -11.15 11.56 20.95
C PHE A 732 -10.57 10.61 22.01
N ILE A 733 -11.36 9.73 22.62
CA ILE A 733 -10.86 8.74 23.60
C ILE A 733 -9.98 7.70 22.88
N VAL A 734 -10.35 7.30 21.67
CA VAL A 734 -9.54 6.41 20.82
C VAL A 734 -8.31 7.14 20.28
N ASP A 735 -8.44 8.42 19.88
CA ASP A 735 -7.29 9.24 19.46
C ASP A 735 -6.28 9.41 20.60
N LEU A 736 -6.75 9.59 21.84
CA LEU A 736 -5.89 9.62 23.03
C LEU A 736 -5.14 8.30 23.22
N ALA A 737 -5.86 7.17 23.12
CA ALA A 737 -5.29 5.85 23.35
C ALA A 737 -4.29 5.41 22.26
N LEU A 738 -4.60 5.70 20.99
CA LEU A 738 -3.81 5.22 19.84
C LEU A 738 -2.81 6.25 19.30
N ARG A 739 -3.22 7.52 19.18
CA ARG A 739 -2.44 8.57 18.50
C ARG A 739 -1.70 9.50 19.44
N ARG A 740 -1.97 9.42 20.76
CA ARG A 740 -1.41 10.32 21.79
C ARG A 740 -1.64 11.79 21.44
N LEU A 741 -2.79 12.10 20.84
CA LEU A 741 -3.11 13.42 20.32
C LEU A 741 -4.51 13.84 20.76
N TYR A 742 -4.66 15.08 21.23
CA TYR A 742 -5.95 15.67 21.56
C TYR A 742 -6.06 17.06 20.95
N PHE A 743 -7.07 17.26 20.09
CA PHE A 743 -7.42 18.59 19.59
C PHE A 743 -8.41 19.24 20.56
N CYS A 744 -8.02 20.34 21.18
CA CYS A 744 -8.91 21.08 22.05
C CYS A 744 -9.98 21.77 21.19
N PRO A 745 -11.29 21.51 21.44
CA PRO A 745 -12.34 22.20 20.71
C PRO A 745 -12.30 23.69 21.03
N ILE A 746 -12.50 24.52 20.01
CA ILE A 746 -12.56 25.97 20.15
C ILE A 746 -13.90 26.33 20.81
N GLN A 747 -13.86 27.14 21.86
CA GLN A 747 -15.05 27.65 22.56
C GLN A 747 -15.10 29.16 22.45
N MET A 748 -16.31 29.72 22.61
CA MET A 748 -16.46 31.16 22.82
C MET A 748 -15.90 31.50 24.20
N GLU A 749 -14.76 32.17 24.22
CA GLU A 749 -14.00 32.49 25.43
C GLU A 749 -13.32 33.84 25.28
N ASN A 750 -12.69 34.37 26.34
CA ASN A 750 -11.85 35.57 26.21
C ASN A 750 -10.46 35.19 25.69
N TYR A 751 -10.13 35.61 24.47
CA TYR A 751 -8.89 35.28 23.78
C TYR A 751 -7.65 35.98 24.37
N TYR A 752 -7.83 36.99 25.24
CA TYR A 752 -6.73 37.59 26.00
C TYR A 752 -6.16 36.66 27.07
N TYR A 753 -6.92 35.64 27.50
CA TYR A 753 -6.46 34.62 28.44
C TYR A 753 -6.02 33.35 27.72
N THR A 754 -5.33 32.48 28.45
CA THR A 754 -5.03 31.11 28.00
C THR A 754 -6.32 30.33 27.76
N THR A 755 -6.29 29.30 26.92
CA THR A 755 -7.50 28.52 26.62
C THR A 755 -8.15 27.94 27.89
N SER A 756 -9.48 28.04 27.96
CA SER A 756 -10.31 27.53 29.05
C SER A 756 -10.16 26.01 29.28
N ALA A 757 -9.76 25.27 28.24
CA ALA A 757 -9.53 23.82 28.32
C ALA A 757 -8.50 23.43 29.39
N ILE A 758 -7.53 24.31 29.70
CA ILE A 758 -6.45 24.07 30.66
C ILE A 758 -6.98 23.71 32.05
N LYS A 759 -8.09 24.33 32.49
CA LYS A 759 -8.69 24.05 33.81
C LYS A 759 -9.17 22.60 33.95
N GLY A 760 -9.49 21.95 32.84
CA GLY A 760 -9.90 20.56 32.79
C GLY A 760 -8.76 19.54 32.65
N PHE A 761 -7.51 19.98 32.42
CA PHE A 761 -6.41 19.08 32.07
C PHE A 761 -5.98 18.13 33.18
N LYS A 762 -6.21 18.46 34.46
CA LYS A 762 -5.95 17.51 35.55
C LYS A 762 -6.90 16.32 35.52
N ILE A 763 -8.14 16.51 35.07
CA ILE A 763 -9.09 15.41 34.87
C ILE A 763 -8.69 14.61 33.62
N LEU A 764 -8.34 15.32 32.54
CA LEU A 764 -7.84 14.69 31.31
C LEU A 764 -6.57 13.87 31.55
N SER A 765 -5.66 14.29 32.42
CA SER A 765 -4.44 13.54 32.73
C SER A 765 -4.71 12.24 33.50
N VAL A 766 -5.81 12.17 34.28
CA VAL A 766 -6.31 10.92 34.87
C VAL A 766 -6.90 10.01 33.80
N ILE A 767 -7.70 10.56 32.87
CA ILE A 767 -8.23 9.81 31.71
C ILE A 767 -7.06 9.21 30.90
N ILE A 768 -6.01 9.98 30.62
CA ILE A 768 -4.81 9.50 29.93
C ILE A 768 -4.11 8.39 30.75
N GLY A 769 -4.08 8.52 32.07
CA GLY A 769 -3.51 7.51 32.97
C GLY A 769 -4.28 6.18 32.93
N ILE A 770 -5.61 6.23 32.83
CA ILE A 770 -6.50 5.07 32.68
C ILE A 770 -6.31 4.40 31.31
N LEU A 771 -6.20 5.20 30.25
CA LEU A 771 -5.98 4.72 28.88
C LEU A 771 -4.58 4.13 28.64
N LYS A 772 -3.77 3.93 29.70
CA LYS A 772 -2.49 3.22 29.61
C LYS A 772 -2.72 1.77 29.18
N ILE A 773 -2.25 1.48 27.99
CA ILE A 773 -2.20 0.15 27.37
C ILE A 773 -0.99 -0.60 27.95
N THR A 774 -1.20 -1.74 28.58
CA THR A 774 -0.11 -2.58 29.11
C THR A 774 0.58 -3.37 27.99
N VAL A 775 1.92 -3.23 27.91
CA VAL A 775 2.96 -4.29 27.79
C VAL A 775 4.30 -3.73 27.30
N LYS A 776 4.39 -2.58 26.61
CA LYS A 776 5.70 -1.95 26.29
C LYS A 776 5.67 -0.45 25.98
N ASN A 777 4.50 0.19 26.01
CA ASN A 777 4.35 1.61 25.71
C ASN A 777 3.98 2.39 26.97
N ASN A 778 4.98 3.02 27.59
CA ASN A 778 4.71 4.05 28.58
C ASN A 778 4.08 5.25 27.86
N LEU A 779 2.74 5.38 27.89
CA LEU A 779 2.03 6.64 27.65
C LEU A 779 2.49 7.64 28.71
N GLN A 780 3.65 8.27 28.49
CA GLN A 780 4.21 9.28 29.39
C GLN A 780 3.55 10.64 29.16
N HIS A 781 3.18 10.95 27.92
CA HIS A 781 2.57 12.21 27.53
C HIS A 781 1.68 12.10 26.29
N VAL A 782 0.72 13.01 26.19
CA VAL A 782 -0.17 13.26 25.05
C VAL A 782 0.10 14.66 24.52
N ILE A 783 0.11 14.82 23.21
CA ILE A 783 0.20 16.12 22.55
C ILE A 783 -1.20 16.73 22.49
N CYS A 784 -1.41 17.85 23.17
CA CYS A 784 -2.64 18.62 23.12
C CYS A 784 -2.45 19.80 22.17
N VAL A 785 -3.22 19.88 21.10
CA VAL A 785 -3.19 21.00 20.14
C VAL A 785 -4.26 22.00 20.56
N MET A 786 -3.85 23.23 20.85
CA MET A 786 -4.73 24.30 21.32
C MET A 786 -4.20 25.69 20.93
N ARG A 787 -5.00 26.72 21.21
CA ARG A 787 -4.62 28.12 21.02
C ARG A 787 -3.64 28.57 22.09
N ASN A 788 -2.53 29.22 21.70
CA ASN A 788 -1.64 29.92 22.62
C ASN A 788 -2.10 31.37 22.89
N GLN A 789 -1.46 32.08 23.82
CA GLN A 789 -1.83 33.46 24.18
C GLN A 789 -1.73 34.45 23.00
N ASN A 790 -0.95 34.13 21.96
CA ASN A 790 -0.81 34.93 20.74
C ASN A 790 -1.84 34.57 19.66
N ASN A 791 -2.88 33.81 20.01
CA ASN A 791 -3.92 33.32 19.11
C ASN A 791 -3.45 32.40 17.98
N ASN A 792 -2.26 31.82 18.10
CA ASN A 792 -1.71 30.84 17.17
C ASN A 792 -1.98 29.41 17.67
N VAL A 793 -2.01 28.46 16.73
CA VAL A 793 -2.09 27.03 17.06
C VAL A 793 -0.75 26.57 17.62
N ALA A 794 -0.77 25.94 18.79
CA ALA A 794 0.39 25.41 19.47
C ALA A 794 0.13 24.01 20.04
N SER A 795 1.19 23.23 20.17
CA SER A 795 1.16 21.88 20.73
C SER A 795 1.77 21.87 22.14
N TYR A 796 1.04 21.37 23.12
CA TYR A 796 1.47 21.24 24.51
C TYR A 796 1.55 19.76 24.91
N LYS A 797 2.61 19.38 25.63
CA LYS A 797 2.75 18.01 26.15
C LYS A 797 2.07 17.91 27.52
N LEU A 798 1.00 17.12 27.60
CA LEU A 798 0.30 16.82 28.85
C LEU A 798 0.73 15.44 29.36
N GLN A 799 1.26 15.37 30.58
CA GLN A 799 1.65 14.11 31.21
C GLN A 799 0.46 13.42 31.89
N SER A 800 0.48 12.09 31.97
CA SER A 800 -0.50 11.33 32.75
C SER A 800 -0.33 11.64 34.25
N ALA A 801 -1.43 11.85 34.98
CA ALA A 801 -1.34 12.02 36.43
C ALA A 801 -1.08 10.68 37.14
N ASN A 802 -0.22 10.71 38.16
CA ASN A 802 -0.25 9.72 39.24
C ASN A 802 -1.03 10.39 40.38
N ILE A 803 -2.16 9.81 40.79
CA ILE A 803 -2.90 10.35 41.94
C ILE A 803 -2.00 10.18 43.18
N THR A 804 -1.63 11.30 43.80
CA THR A 804 -0.87 11.30 45.06
C THR A 804 -1.77 10.76 46.17
N ASN A 805 -1.29 9.70 46.83
CA ASN A 805 -1.85 8.89 47.90
C ASN A 805 -2.59 7.60 47.45
N MET A 806 -1.82 6.50 47.55
CA MET A 806 -2.18 5.09 47.75
C MET A 806 -2.66 4.16 46.62
N CYS A 807 -3.10 4.60 45.44
CA CYS A 807 -3.52 3.64 44.39
C CYS A 807 -2.96 3.90 42.98
N LYS A 808 -2.39 2.85 42.36
CA LYS A 808 -2.04 2.86 40.92
C LYS A 808 -3.34 2.94 40.11
N LEU A 809 -3.43 3.86 39.15
CA LEU A 809 -4.56 3.91 38.22
C LEU A 809 -4.70 2.56 37.49
N PRO A 810 -5.93 2.02 37.35
CA PRO A 810 -6.15 0.79 36.61
C PRO A 810 -5.83 1.03 35.13
N SER A 811 -5.24 0.03 34.49
CA SER A 811 -5.13 0.03 33.03
C SER A 811 -6.50 -0.18 32.39
N LEU A 812 -6.63 0.22 31.12
CA LEU A 812 -7.85 0.01 30.35
C LEU A 812 -8.31 -1.47 30.36
N PHE A 813 -7.38 -2.43 30.46
CA PHE A 813 -7.70 -3.86 30.53
C PHE A 813 -8.37 -4.29 31.84
N GLN A 814 -8.08 -3.59 32.94
CA GLN A 814 -8.56 -3.95 34.29
C GLN A 814 -9.90 -3.27 34.64
N LEU A 815 -10.39 -2.41 33.75
CA LEU A 815 -11.43 -1.45 34.07
C LEU A 815 -12.82 -2.09 34.26
N ASN A 816 -13.11 -3.19 33.56
CA ASN A 816 -14.35 -3.93 33.76
C ASN A 816 -14.32 -4.85 35.00
N GLN A 817 -13.20 -4.90 35.72
CA GLN A 817 -12.99 -5.78 36.86
C GLN A 817 -12.85 -5.02 38.19
N ILE A 818 -12.85 -3.69 38.16
CA ILE A 818 -12.72 -2.89 39.38
C ILE A 818 -14.06 -2.73 40.12
N PRO A 819 -14.09 -2.91 41.45
CA PRO A 819 -15.30 -2.69 42.25
C PRO A 819 -15.78 -1.24 42.23
N LEU A 820 -17.09 -1.03 42.45
CA LEU A 820 -17.72 0.30 42.50
C LEU A 820 -17.06 1.25 43.52
N CYS A 821 -16.63 0.75 44.68
CA CYS A 821 -15.94 1.56 45.68
C CYS A 821 -14.63 2.17 45.13
N PHE A 822 -13.88 1.42 44.32
CA PHE A 822 -12.65 1.88 43.71
C PHE A 822 -12.91 2.87 42.55
N GLN A 823 -13.99 2.66 41.78
CA GLN A 823 -14.43 3.64 40.78
C GLN A 823 -14.81 4.99 41.42
N LEU A 824 -15.56 4.94 42.54
CA LEU A 824 -15.94 6.11 43.32
C LEU A 824 -14.71 6.82 43.92
N GLU A 825 -13.74 6.08 44.43
CA GLU A 825 -12.48 6.63 44.95
C GLU A 825 -11.71 7.42 43.87
N ILE A 826 -11.56 6.86 42.66
CA ILE A 826 -10.85 7.52 41.55
C ILE A 826 -11.52 8.85 41.18
N ILE A 827 -12.84 8.85 41.00
CA ILE A 827 -13.57 10.06 40.58
C ILE A 827 -13.62 11.11 41.71
N ASN A 828 -13.82 10.71 42.96
CA ASN A 828 -13.85 11.62 44.11
C ASN A 828 -12.49 12.28 44.36
N ASN A 829 -11.40 11.50 44.31
CA ASN A 829 -10.04 12.03 44.42
C ASN A 829 -9.69 12.98 43.27
N THR A 830 -10.14 12.67 42.05
CA THR A 830 -9.92 13.52 40.88
C THR A 830 -10.64 14.86 41.01
N LEU A 831 -11.89 14.84 41.51
CA LEU A 831 -12.70 16.04 41.72
C LEU A 831 -12.39 16.79 43.03
N GLY A 832 -11.55 16.24 43.90
CA GLY A 832 -11.18 16.87 45.17
C GLY A 832 -12.28 16.78 46.24
N ILE A 833 -13.16 15.79 46.14
CA ILE A 833 -14.20 15.50 47.12
C ILE A 833 -13.55 14.79 48.31
N ARG A 834 -13.41 15.49 49.44
CA ARG A 834 -12.79 14.94 50.66
C ARG A 834 -13.81 14.34 51.64
N ASP A 835 -15.00 14.92 51.67
CA ASP A 835 -16.12 14.49 52.51
C ASP A 835 -17.20 13.91 51.59
N THR A 836 -17.32 12.58 51.57
CA THR A 836 -18.32 11.88 50.75
C THR A 836 -19.71 11.95 51.36
N ASP A 837 -19.84 12.23 52.65
CA ASP A 837 -21.13 12.21 53.34
C ASP A 837 -21.99 13.39 52.90
N CYS A 838 -21.38 14.58 52.75
CA CYS A 838 -22.04 15.76 52.19
C CYS A 838 -22.58 15.56 50.77
N ILE A 839 -21.85 14.85 49.90
CA ILE A 839 -22.29 14.58 48.51
C ILE A 839 -23.34 13.47 48.44
N ASN A 840 -23.27 12.48 49.34
CA ASN A 840 -24.22 11.38 49.36
C ASN A 840 -25.63 11.81 49.79
N GLU A 841 -25.75 12.88 50.56
CA GLU A 841 -27.04 13.49 50.91
C GLU A 841 -27.74 14.20 49.74
N LEU A 842 -27.02 14.50 48.65
CA LEU A 842 -27.58 15.14 47.46
C LEU A 842 -28.28 14.13 46.54
N PRO A 843 -29.25 14.58 45.72
CA PRO A 843 -29.87 13.73 44.70
C PRO A 843 -28.83 13.06 43.81
N PRO A 844 -28.96 11.77 43.48
CA PRO A 844 -27.96 11.03 42.71
C PRO A 844 -27.54 11.70 41.39
N GLU A 845 -28.49 12.33 40.69
CA GLU A 845 -28.24 13.04 39.41
C GLU A 845 -27.41 14.33 39.57
N TRP A 846 -27.31 14.88 40.79
CA TRP A 846 -26.62 16.14 41.08
C TRP A 846 -25.17 15.93 41.52
N ARG A 847 -24.84 14.75 42.04
CA ARG A 847 -23.56 14.46 42.71
C ARG A 847 -22.35 14.75 41.82
N LEU A 848 -22.36 14.27 40.57
CA LEU A 848 -21.26 14.50 39.62
C LEU A 848 -21.13 15.98 39.23
N TYR A 849 -22.26 16.68 39.05
CA TYR A 849 -22.27 18.10 38.70
C TYR A 849 -21.71 18.97 39.83
N VAL A 850 -22.15 18.71 41.07
CA VAL A 850 -21.66 19.40 42.27
C VAL A 850 -20.18 19.08 42.52
N GLY A 851 -19.76 17.82 42.37
CA GLY A 851 -18.36 17.44 42.41
C GLY A 851 -17.50 18.22 41.40
N CYS A 852 -18.03 18.45 40.19
CA CYS A 852 -17.35 19.28 39.20
C CYS A 852 -17.30 20.77 39.58
N ILE A 853 -18.33 21.31 40.22
CA ILE A 853 -18.32 22.70 40.75
C ILE A 853 -17.24 22.85 41.82
N VAL A 854 -17.15 21.89 42.74
CA VAL A 854 -16.10 21.84 43.78
C VAL A 854 -14.72 21.84 43.14
N TYR A 855 -14.46 20.91 42.22
CA TYR A 855 -13.19 20.85 41.48
C TYR A 855 -12.85 22.19 40.82
N TRP A 856 -13.81 22.76 40.08
CA TRP A 856 -13.59 23.99 39.32
C TRP A 856 -13.25 25.17 40.22
N ILE A 857 -13.92 25.33 41.37
CA ILE A 857 -13.63 26.41 42.34
C ILE A 857 -12.25 26.26 42.95
N HIS A 858 -11.83 25.04 43.29
CA HIS A 858 -10.47 24.79 43.79
C HIS A 858 -9.38 25.16 42.77
N GLN A 859 -9.68 25.17 41.47
CA GLN A 859 -8.73 25.57 40.41
C GLN A 859 -8.64 27.10 40.18
N GLN A 860 -9.46 27.93 40.83
CA GLN A 860 -9.55 29.38 40.54
C GLN A 860 -8.64 30.28 41.40
N GLY A 861 -8.01 29.78 42.46
CA GLY A 861 -6.94 30.46 43.21
C GLY A 861 -7.31 31.74 44.01
N SER A 862 -8.40 32.45 43.68
CA SER A 862 -8.92 33.61 44.43
C SER A 862 -10.41 33.45 44.77
N PRO A 863 -10.80 33.45 46.06
CA PRO A 863 -12.19 33.20 46.47
C PRO A 863 -13.14 34.42 46.35
N ALA A 864 -12.63 35.65 46.28
CA ALA A 864 -13.47 36.86 46.34
C ALA A 864 -14.22 37.19 45.04
N SER A 865 -13.60 36.96 43.87
CA SER A 865 -14.22 37.24 42.55
C SER A 865 -15.15 36.12 42.05
N ASN A 866 -15.23 35.00 42.77
CA ASN A 866 -15.95 33.79 42.34
C ASN A 866 -17.35 33.61 42.95
N LYS A 867 -17.72 34.40 43.97
CA LYS A 867 -19.03 34.27 44.64
C LYS A 867 -20.18 34.44 43.62
N CYS A 868 -20.09 35.43 42.74
CA CYS A 868 -21.12 35.69 41.71
C CYS A 868 -21.32 34.50 40.75
N TYR A 869 -20.26 33.80 40.34
CA TYR A 869 -20.37 32.68 39.41
C TYR A 869 -20.90 31.42 40.08
N LEU A 870 -20.44 31.14 41.32
CA LEU A 870 -20.95 30.04 42.14
C LEU A 870 -22.45 30.20 42.39
N TYR A 871 -22.89 31.35 42.93
CA TYR A 871 -24.30 31.57 43.24
C TYR A 871 -25.19 31.53 41.99
N SER A 872 -24.70 32.00 40.83
CA SER A 872 -25.42 31.84 39.56
C SER A 872 -25.63 30.38 39.17
N ILE A 873 -24.60 29.53 39.31
CA ILE A 873 -24.74 28.09 39.03
C ILE A 873 -25.71 27.46 40.01
N LEU A 874 -25.58 27.71 41.32
CA LEU A 874 -26.47 27.14 42.34
C LEU A 874 -27.94 27.53 42.11
N LEU A 875 -28.21 28.80 41.78
CA LEU A 875 -29.55 29.26 41.44
C LEU A 875 -30.08 28.65 40.15
N SER A 876 -29.22 28.41 39.14
CA SER A 876 -29.63 27.70 37.93
C SER A 876 -30.04 26.25 38.22
N MET A 877 -29.42 25.60 39.21
CA MET A 877 -29.82 24.26 39.66
C MET A 877 -31.20 24.29 40.33
N LEU A 878 -31.48 25.30 41.16
CA LEU A 878 -32.81 25.49 41.75
C LEU A 878 -33.91 25.75 40.72
N PHE A 879 -33.58 26.48 39.65
CA PHE A 879 -34.54 26.75 38.59
C PHE A 879 -35.04 25.47 37.91
N ASN A 880 -34.23 24.40 37.85
CA ASN A 880 -34.72 23.10 37.37
C ASN A 880 -35.82 22.51 38.25
N ILE A 881 -35.79 22.79 39.55
CA ILE A 881 -36.84 22.38 40.46
C ILE A 881 -38.12 23.14 40.16
N ILE A 882 -38.02 24.42 39.81
CA ILE A 882 -39.16 25.23 39.37
C ILE A 882 -39.72 24.66 38.05
N ASP A 883 -38.86 24.42 37.05
CA ASP A 883 -39.27 23.85 35.76
C ASP A 883 -39.98 22.49 35.88
N SER A 884 -39.55 21.64 36.81
CA SER A 884 -40.18 20.32 37.01
C SER A 884 -41.56 20.39 37.66
N ARG A 885 -41.91 21.52 38.31
CA ARG A 885 -43.19 21.74 38.98
C ARG A 885 -44.18 22.53 38.13
N ILE A 886 -43.74 23.61 37.46
CA ILE A 886 -44.64 24.50 36.71
C ILE A 886 -44.58 24.31 35.18
N GLY A 887 -43.52 23.67 34.67
CA GLY A 887 -43.20 23.54 33.24
C GLY A 887 -42.11 24.52 32.77
N LYS A 888 -41.55 24.27 31.57
CA LYS A 888 -40.44 25.06 31.02
C LYS A 888 -40.91 26.34 30.33
N TYR A 889 -40.82 27.48 31.01
CA TYR A 889 -41.07 28.80 30.40
C TYR A 889 -39.78 29.59 30.25
N ARG A 890 -39.57 30.16 29.06
CA ARG A 890 -38.38 30.97 28.72
C ARG A 890 -38.73 32.34 28.13
N SER A 891 -40.01 32.66 28.04
CA SER A 891 -40.53 33.94 27.58
C SER A 891 -41.44 34.53 28.64
N LEU A 892 -41.19 35.79 29.03
CA LEU A 892 -42.04 36.49 29.99
C LEU A 892 -43.46 36.65 29.48
N ASN A 893 -43.67 36.81 28.17
CA ASN A 893 -45.02 36.93 27.59
C ASN A 893 -45.79 35.62 27.76
N ILE A 894 -45.20 34.49 27.34
CA ILE A 894 -45.81 33.16 27.46
C ILE A 894 -46.07 32.79 28.93
N PHE A 895 -45.15 33.16 29.83
CA PHE A 895 -45.34 32.94 31.26
C PHE A 895 -46.50 33.79 31.82
N ARG A 896 -46.57 35.07 31.43
CA ARG A 896 -47.64 35.99 31.86
C ARG A 896 -49.00 35.55 31.33
N ASP A 897 -49.09 35.14 30.06
CA ASP A 897 -50.36 34.68 29.47
C ASP A 897 -51.00 33.53 30.25
N LYS A 898 -50.19 32.68 30.92
CA LYS A 898 -50.67 31.55 31.70
C LYS A 898 -50.80 31.82 33.20
N TYR A 899 -49.93 32.65 33.79
CA TYR A 899 -49.81 32.80 35.26
C TYR A 899 -49.93 34.23 35.79
N CYS A 900 -50.19 35.25 34.96
CA CYS A 900 -50.25 36.67 35.39
C CYS A 900 -51.25 36.89 36.54
N TYR A 901 -52.49 36.40 36.38
CA TYR A 901 -53.55 36.54 37.39
C TYR A 901 -53.21 35.80 38.70
N ILE A 902 -52.68 34.58 38.59
CA ILE A 902 -52.31 33.74 39.74
C ILE A 902 -51.12 34.36 40.50
N SER A 903 -50.11 34.84 39.78
CA SER A 903 -48.92 35.47 40.39
C SER A 903 -49.26 36.77 41.12
N GLU A 904 -50.15 37.60 40.60
CA GLU A 904 -50.57 38.86 41.24
C GLU A 904 -51.36 38.62 42.54
N ILE A 905 -52.28 37.65 42.53
CA ILE A 905 -53.05 37.25 43.72
C ILE A 905 -52.13 36.66 44.79
N LEU A 906 -51.22 35.76 44.42
CA LEU A 906 -50.28 35.15 45.35
C LEU A 906 -49.31 36.17 45.98
N GLN A 907 -48.87 37.18 45.23
CA GLN A 907 -48.05 38.28 45.75
C GLN A 907 -48.81 39.13 46.79
N GLN A 908 -50.11 39.35 46.59
CA GLN A 908 -50.95 40.09 47.56
C GLN A 908 -51.22 39.27 48.83
N ILE A 909 -51.47 37.95 48.70
CA ILE A 909 -51.69 37.05 49.84
C ILE A 909 -50.44 36.98 50.72
N ARG A 910 -49.23 36.90 50.14
CA ARG A 910 -48.00 36.77 50.91
C ARG A 910 -47.50 38.07 51.56
N LYS A 911 -47.80 39.24 50.99
CA LYS A 911 -47.55 40.54 51.65
C LYS A 911 -48.29 40.69 52.99
N LYS A 912 -49.36 39.91 53.24
CA LYS A 912 -50.11 39.90 54.51
C LYS A 912 -49.59 38.90 55.55
N ASN A 913 -48.92 37.82 55.14
CA ASN A 913 -48.40 36.77 56.03
C ASN A 913 -46.89 36.88 56.19
N ASN A 914 -46.43 37.86 56.98
CA ASN A 914 -45.00 38.19 57.14
C ASN A 914 -44.26 37.37 58.22
N SER A 915 -44.70 36.15 58.51
CA SER A 915 -44.04 35.27 59.49
C SER A 915 -43.93 33.87 58.91
N LEU A 916 -42.72 33.48 58.54
CA LEU A 916 -42.37 32.07 58.30
C LEU A 916 -40.97 31.80 58.86
N HIS A 917 -40.94 31.38 60.12
CA HIS A 917 -39.83 30.59 60.65
C HIS A 917 -39.92 29.18 60.06
N TYR A 918 -38.99 28.83 59.18
CA TYR A 918 -38.76 27.45 58.79
C TYR A 918 -37.60 26.89 59.62
N THR A 919 -37.74 25.67 60.13
CA THR A 919 -36.68 24.94 60.83
C THR A 919 -35.69 24.35 59.83
N MET A 920 -34.39 24.32 60.15
CA MET A 920 -33.34 23.73 59.30
C MET A 920 -33.20 22.21 59.47
N ASP A 921 -34.11 21.56 60.20
CA ASP A 921 -33.99 20.16 60.60
C ASP A 921 -34.40 19.16 59.51
N ASP A 922 -35.06 19.60 58.43
CA ASP A 922 -35.42 18.72 57.30
C ASP A 922 -34.17 18.30 56.51
N THR A 923 -34.12 17.04 56.06
CA THR A 923 -33.15 16.61 55.05
C THR A 923 -33.42 17.29 53.70
N PHE A 924 -32.41 17.35 52.82
CA PHE A 924 -32.58 17.98 51.49
C PHE A 924 -33.76 17.37 50.70
N MET A 925 -33.93 16.04 50.75
CA MET A 925 -35.03 15.35 50.04
C MET A 925 -36.41 15.62 50.66
N GLU A 926 -36.51 15.75 51.98
CA GLU A 926 -37.76 16.14 52.63
C GLU A 926 -38.16 17.56 52.26
N ALA A 927 -37.21 18.50 52.29
CA ALA A 927 -37.46 19.87 51.86
C ALA A 927 -37.81 19.94 50.36
N TYR A 928 -37.13 19.17 49.51
CA TYR A 928 -37.38 19.08 48.07
C TYR A 928 -38.78 18.57 47.72
N ASN A 929 -39.27 17.58 48.46
CA ASN A 929 -40.59 17.01 48.26
C ASN A 929 -41.72 17.90 48.78
N LYS A 930 -41.44 18.75 49.78
CA LYS A 930 -42.39 19.70 50.40
C LYS A 930 -42.45 21.07 49.70
N ILE A 931 -41.83 21.24 48.52
CA ILE A 931 -41.84 22.52 47.79
C ILE A 931 -43.27 22.88 47.36
N ASP A 932 -43.73 24.05 47.76
CA ASP A 932 -45.03 24.60 47.38
C ASP A 932 -45.03 25.04 45.91
N TYR A 933 -46.02 24.57 45.15
CA TYR A 933 -46.24 24.97 43.77
C TYR A 933 -46.36 26.51 43.62
N ASN A 934 -46.98 27.18 44.59
CA ASN A 934 -47.15 28.63 44.56
C ASN A 934 -45.81 29.37 44.70
N ASP A 935 -44.84 28.84 45.47
CA ASP A 935 -43.48 29.38 45.53
C ASP A 935 -42.80 29.33 44.16
N CYS A 936 -42.97 28.21 43.45
CA CYS A 936 -42.43 28.04 42.11
C CYS A 936 -43.00 29.05 41.12
N VAL A 937 -44.31 29.30 41.17
CA VAL A 937 -44.97 30.33 40.33
C VAL A 937 -44.46 31.73 40.68
N LEU A 938 -44.27 32.05 41.95
CA LEU A 938 -43.78 33.35 42.41
C LEU A 938 -42.29 33.61 42.09
N ALA A 939 -41.45 32.58 42.15
CA ALA A 939 -40.02 32.68 41.86
C ALA A 939 -39.73 32.70 40.35
N ALA A 940 -40.56 32.05 39.53
CA ALA A 940 -40.31 31.90 38.09
C ALA A 940 -40.09 33.21 37.30
N PRO A 941 -40.83 34.33 37.52
CA PRO A 941 -40.60 35.59 36.81
C PRO A 941 -39.15 36.10 36.90
N PHE A 942 -38.51 35.94 38.07
CA PHE A 942 -37.12 36.34 38.27
C PHE A 942 -36.20 35.60 37.30
N PHE A 943 -36.32 34.27 37.21
CA PHE A 943 -35.48 33.48 36.32
C PHE A 943 -35.81 33.71 34.84
N VAL A 944 -37.10 33.75 34.47
CA VAL A 944 -37.55 33.96 33.08
C VAL A 944 -37.05 35.30 32.52
N TYR A 945 -36.99 36.35 33.34
CA TYR A 945 -36.37 37.62 32.97
C TYR A 945 -34.89 37.45 32.59
N HIS A 946 -34.14 36.65 33.34
CA HIS A 946 -32.72 36.40 33.10
C HIS A 946 -32.44 35.34 32.01
N PHE A 947 -33.45 34.69 31.42
CA PHE A 947 -33.26 33.80 30.25
C PHE A 947 -33.16 34.54 28.92
N GLN A 948 -33.56 35.81 28.86
CA GLN A 948 -33.56 36.59 27.64
C GLN A 948 -32.26 37.40 27.52
N VAL A 949 -31.77 37.55 26.29
CA VAL A 949 -30.67 38.49 26.03
C VAL A 949 -31.19 39.91 26.33
N GLN A 950 -30.52 40.61 27.24
CA GLN A 950 -30.90 41.97 27.61
C GLN A 950 -30.79 42.89 26.39
N ARG A 951 -31.84 43.68 26.11
CA ARG A 951 -31.89 44.58 24.95
C ARG A 951 -30.72 45.59 24.93
N GLU A 952 -30.20 45.93 26.11
CA GLU A 952 -29.02 46.79 26.28
C GLU A 952 -27.75 46.19 25.68
N LEU A 953 -27.54 44.88 25.81
CA LEU A 953 -26.40 44.18 25.18
C LEU A 953 -26.50 44.18 23.65
N ILE A 954 -27.73 44.12 23.12
CA ILE A 954 -27.98 44.18 21.67
C ILE A 954 -27.71 45.60 21.14
N ARG A 955 -28.07 46.63 21.91
CA ARG A 955 -27.89 48.05 21.54
C ARG A 955 -26.45 48.54 21.74
N ASN A 956 -25.73 48.04 22.74
CA ASN A 956 -24.35 48.39 23.02
C ASN A 956 -23.50 47.14 23.29
N PRO A 957 -22.85 46.59 22.25
CA PRO A 957 -22.00 45.41 22.37
C PRO A 957 -20.80 45.58 23.32
N ASN A 958 -20.39 46.81 23.64
CA ASN A 958 -19.25 47.08 24.53
C ASN A 958 -19.52 46.72 26.00
N ILE A 959 -20.79 46.53 26.38
CA ILE A 959 -21.19 46.10 27.73
C ILE A 959 -21.04 44.57 27.89
N TYR A 960 -20.75 43.85 26.81
CA TYR A 960 -20.57 42.40 26.85
C TYR A 960 -19.29 41.98 27.58
N ASP A 961 -19.47 41.34 28.73
CA ASP A 961 -18.39 40.91 29.60
C ASP A 961 -17.84 39.55 29.19
N ARG A 962 -16.74 39.58 28.43
CA ARG A 962 -16.04 38.39 27.95
C ARG A 962 -15.46 37.55 29.08
N ASN A 963 -15.22 38.11 30.27
CA ASN A 963 -14.64 37.39 31.40
C ASN A 963 -15.65 36.41 31.99
N ILE A 964 -16.92 36.80 32.12
CA ILE A 964 -18.00 35.90 32.57
C ILE A 964 -18.08 34.66 31.66
N VAL A 965 -18.02 34.90 30.35
CA VAL A 965 -18.09 33.85 29.33
C VAL A 965 -16.88 32.93 29.41
N HIS A 966 -15.68 33.50 29.56
CA HIS A 966 -14.45 32.73 29.74
C HIS A 966 -14.51 31.83 30.97
N THR A 967 -14.96 32.37 32.11
CA THR A 967 -15.09 31.63 33.37
C THR A 967 -16.06 30.45 33.25
N PHE A 968 -17.18 30.60 32.56
CA PHE A 968 -18.08 29.48 32.31
C PHE A 968 -17.57 28.49 31.24
N ALA A 969 -16.79 28.94 30.25
CA ALA A 969 -16.10 28.05 29.31
C ALA A 969 -15.07 27.15 30.03
N GLU A 970 -14.40 27.67 31.07
CA GLU A 970 -13.53 26.87 31.95
C GLU A 970 -14.34 25.79 32.68
N PHE A 971 -15.49 26.15 33.26
CA PHE A 971 -16.38 25.19 33.92
C PHE A 971 -16.88 24.12 32.96
N GLN A 972 -17.30 24.50 31.74
CA GLN A 972 -17.74 23.56 30.70
C GLN A 972 -16.63 22.57 30.32
N SER A 973 -15.38 23.04 30.27
CA SER A 973 -14.23 22.17 30.01
C SER A 973 -13.99 21.17 31.14
N CYS A 974 -14.10 21.59 32.41
CA CYS A 974 -14.05 20.68 33.56
C CYS A 974 -15.18 19.65 33.51
N LEU A 975 -16.43 20.10 33.30
CA LEU A 975 -17.61 19.24 33.26
C LEU A 975 -17.52 18.22 32.13
N LYS A 976 -17.06 18.64 30.95
CA LYS A 976 -16.82 17.75 29.81
C LYS A 976 -15.92 16.58 30.20
N PHE A 977 -14.76 16.85 30.80
CA PHE A 977 -13.83 15.77 31.17
C PHE A 977 -14.35 14.93 32.35
N SER A 978 -15.06 15.52 33.31
CA SER A 978 -15.72 14.78 34.40
C SER A 978 -16.74 13.77 33.88
N LEU A 979 -17.55 14.17 32.89
CA LEU A 979 -18.53 13.29 32.24
C LEU A 979 -17.87 12.12 31.50
N TYR A 980 -16.72 12.35 30.87
CA TYR A 980 -15.98 11.30 30.17
C TYR A 980 -15.20 10.39 31.11
N LEU A 981 -14.70 10.91 32.23
CA LEU A 981 -14.10 10.08 33.28
C LEU A 981 -15.17 9.18 33.91
N ASN A 982 -16.35 9.73 34.22
CA ASN A 982 -17.49 8.96 34.74
C ASN A 982 -17.94 7.86 33.76
N LEU A 983 -18.03 8.19 32.47
CA LEU A 983 -18.29 7.22 31.40
C LEU A 983 -17.24 6.11 31.35
N LEU A 984 -15.95 6.46 31.37
CA LEU A 984 -14.87 5.49 31.32
C LEU A 984 -14.92 4.54 32.51
N LEU A 985 -15.18 5.05 33.72
CA LEU A 985 -15.28 4.26 34.96
C LEU A 985 -16.55 3.40 35.07
N GLY A 986 -17.43 3.39 34.05
CA GLY A 986 -18.66 2.59 34.08
C GLY A 986 -19.82 3.24 34.85
N TYR A 987 -19.86 4.57 34.91
CA TYR A 987 -20.89 5.38 35.59
C TYR A 987 -21.00 5.17 37.12
N PRO A 988 -19.91 5.38 37.90
CA PRO A 988 -19.99 5.34 39.36
C PRO A 988 -20.98 6.36 39.94
N TYR A 989 -21.17 7.49 39.26
CA TYR A 989 -22.32 8.38 39.48
C TYR A 989 -23.27 8.34 38.29
N PRO A 990 -24.59 8.56 38.50
CA PRO A 990 -25.52 8.82 37.39
C PRO A 990 -25.00 9.96 36.49
N GLN A 991 -25.06 9.76 35.18
CA GLN A 991 -24.56 10.74 34.23
C GLN A 991 -25.40 12.02 34.28
N THR A 992 -24.73 13.17 34.47
CA THR A 992 -25.42 14.46 34.51
C THR A 992 -26.01 14.83 33.14
N LYS A 993 -27.31 15.16 33.14
CA LYS A 993 -28.02 15.75 32.00
C LYS A 993 -27.73 17.25 31.92
N VAL A 994 -26.77 17.64 31.09
CA VAL A 994 -26.27 19.03 30.99
C VAL A 994 -27.40 20.02 30.66
N GLU A 995 -28.39 19.59 29.88
CA GLU A 995 -29.56 20.39 29.50
C GLU A 995 -30.46 20.79 30.67
N HIS A 996 -30.33 20.12 31.83
CA HIS A 996 -30.97 20.56 33.05
C HIS A 996 -30.10 21.63 33.71
N PHE A 997 -28.81 21.36 33.95
CA PHE A 997 -28.04 22.20 34.88
C PHE A 997 -27.35 23.43 34.27
N PHE A 998 -27.21 23.52 32.95
CA PHE A 998 -26.41 24.57 32.32
C PHE A 998 -27.17 25.35 31.24
N ASN A 999 -27.32 26.66 31.44
CA ASN A 999 -27.79 27.59 30.40
C ASN A 999 -26.91 28.84 30.38
N GLY A 1000 -26.15 29.04 29.30
CA GLY A 1000 -25.16 30.11 29.21
C GLY A 1000 -25.74 31.52 29.34
N THR A 1001 -26.92 31.78 28.75
CA THR A 1001 -27.57 33.09 28.83
C THR A 1001 -28.05 33.40 30.25
N LEU A 1002 -28.70 32.43 30.91
CA LEU A 1002 -29.12 32.58 32.30
C LEU A 1002 -27.93 32.83 33.23
N LEU A 1003 -26.87 32.01 33.11
CA LEU A 1003 -25.68 32.12 33.94
C LEU A 1003 -24.98 33.47 33.74
N TYR A 1004 -24.84 33.92 32.49
CA TYR A 1004 -24.26 35.22 32.17
C TYR A 1004 -25.06 36.36 32.81
N ASN A 1005 -26.38 36.38 32.63
CA ASN A 1005 -27.25 37.43 33.14
C ASN A 1005 -27.29 37.45 34.67
N LEU A 1006 -27.40 36.30 35.32
CA LEU A 1006 -27.36 36.19 36.79
C LEU A 1006 -26.01 36.64 37.34
N SER A 1007 -24.90 36.26 36.71
CA SER A 1007 -23.58 36.68 37.17
C SER A 1007 -23.38 38.18 37.01
N ASN A 1008 -23.88 38.78 35.93
CA ASN A 1008 -23.85 40.23 35.75
C ASN A 1008 -24.76 40.96 36.77
N TYR A 1009 -25.91 40.37 37.12
CA TYR A 1009 -26.80 40.88 38.15
C TYR A 1009 -26.15 40.86 39.54
N PHE A 1010 -25.50 39.75 39.91
CA PHE A 1010 -24.90 39.60 41.24
C PHE A 1010 -23.63 40.43 41.47
N LYS A 1011 -22.92 40.85 40.41
CA LYS A 1011 -21.73 41.72 40.53
C LYS A 1011 -21.97 43.03 41.29
N ARG A 1012 -23.23 43.47 41.40
CA ARG A 1012 -23.62 44.74 42.03
C ARG A 1012 -23.84 44.63 43.55
N TYR A 1013 -23.76 43.43 44.13
CA TYR A 1013 -24.11 43.17 45.52
C TYR A 1013 -22.90 42.67 46.32
N HIS A 1014 -22.66 43.29 47.48
CA HIS A 1014 -21.59 42.89 48.40
C HIS A 1014 -21.89 41.57 49.14
N ASN A 1015 -23.15 41.37 49.57
CA ASN A 1015 -23.62 40.14 50.20
C ASN A 1015 -24.71 39.47 49.35
N ILE A 1016 -24.29 38.52 48.50
CA ILE A 1016 -25.19 37.82 47.56
C ILE A 1016 -26.16 36.90 48.30
N GLU A 1017 -25.72 36.26 49.39
CA GLU A 1017 -26.55 35.31 50.17
C GLU A 1017 -27.74 36.03 50.82
N GLU A 1018 -27.49 37.18 51.45
CA GLU A 1018 -28.52 38.04 52.02
C GLU A 1018 -29.48 38.59 50.95
N HIS A 1019 -28.95 38.99 49.79
CA HIS A 1019 -29.77 39.46 48.67
C HIS A 1019 -30.67 38.36 48.09
N ILE A 1020 -30.20 37.12 47.99
CA ILE A 1020 -31.03 35.98 47.56
C ILE A 1020 -32.14 35.72 48.59
N ASN A 1021 -31.80 35.72 49.88
CA ASN A 1021 -32.78 35.58 50.96
C ASN A 1021 -33.85 36.68 50.91
N PHE A 1022 -33.46 37.93 50.65
CA PHE A 1022 -34.41 39.04 50.48
C PHE A 1022 -35.27 38.90 49.21
N THR A 1023 -34.65 38.53 48.08
CA THR A 1023 -35.33 38.40 46.78
C THR A 1023 -36.41 37.32 46.81
N PHE A 1024 -36.14 36.20 47.49
CA PHE A 1024 -37.05 35.07 47.61
C PHE A 1024 -37.73 34.96 48.98
N GLN A 1025 -37.76 36.03 49.78
CA GLN A 1025 -38.43 36.05 51.09
C GLN A 1025 -39.91 35.64 51.00
N GLY A 1026 -40.55 35.96 49.87
CA GLY A 1026 -41.92 35.57 49.57
C GLY A 1026 -42.07 34.15 49.02
N CYS A 1027 -41.03 33.29 49.08
CA CYS A 1027 -40.97 31.90 48.58
C CYS A 1027 -40.27 30.98 49.60
N PRO A 1028 -40.86 30.75 50.79
CA PRO A 1028 -40.19 30.14 51.94
C PRO A 1028 -39.78 28.67 51.72
N SER A 1029 -40.55 27.87 50.99
CA SER A 1029 -40.21 26.46 50.72
C SER A 1029 -39.04 26.33 49.74
N LEU A 1030 -38.96 27.19 48.72
CA LEU A 1030 -37.81 27.26 47.82
C LEU A 1030 -36.56 27.79 48.53
N LEU A 1031 -36.73 28.81 49.37
CA LEU A 1031 -35.63 29.39 50.14
C LEU A 1031 -35.07 28.41 51.16
N LYS A 1032 -35.93 27.63 51.81
CA LYS A 1032 -35.53 26.54 52.69
C LYS A 1032 -34.66 25.52 51.96
N VAL A 1033 -35.09 25.04 50.78
CA VAL A 1033 -34.31 24.10 49.96
C VAL A 1033 -32.98 24.68 49.53
N PHE A 1034 -32.95 25.96 49.15
CA PHE A 1034 -31.70 26.65 48.80
C PHE A 1034 -30.71 26.69 49.97
N ASN A 1035 -31.17 27.09 51.15
CA ASN A 1035 -30.30 27.27 52.30
C ASN A 1035 -29.83 25.93 52.88
N ILE A 1036 -30.68 24.89 52.86
CA ILE A 1036 -30.25 23.51 53.18
C ILE A 1036 -29.19 23.05 52.17
N PHE A 1037 -29.42 23.23 50.87
CA PHE A 1037 -28.43 22.89 49.84
C PHE A 1037 -27.10 23.61 50.05
N LEU A 1038 -27.15 24.92 50.28
CA LEU A 1038 -25.99 25.76 50.52
C LEU A 1038 -25.22 25.29 51.76
N SER A 1039 -25.91 24.98 52.85
CA SER A 1039 -25.29 24.49 54.09
C SER A 1039 -24.51 23.17 53.91
N LYS A 1040 -24.96 22.30 52.99
CA LYS A 1040 -24.33 21.00 52.71
C LYS A 1040 -23.12 21.12 51.77
N ILE A 1041 -23.12 22.08 50.86
CA ILE A 1041 -22.00 22.28 49.91
C ILE A 1041 -20.94 23.24 50.44
N LYS A 1042 -21.29 24.19 51.33
CA LYS A 1042 -20.38 25.20 51.89
C LYS A 1042 -19.11 24.61 52.53
N PRO A 1043 -19.17 23.48 53.26
CA PRO A 1043 -17.97 22.81 53.80
C PRO A 1043 -17.01 22.25 52.72
N MET A 1044 -17.48 22.05 51.49
CA MET A 1044 -16.68 21.46 50.40
C MET A 1044 -15.83 22.51 49.65
N PHE A 1045 -16.12 23.79 49.86
CA PHE A 1045 -15.39 24.90 49.26
C PHE A 1045 -14.27 25.40 50.20
N PRO A 1046 -13.16 25.94 49.67
CA PRO A 1046 -12.15 26.61 50.49
C PRO A 1046 -12.78 27.79 51.27
N PRO A 1047 -12.25 28.18 52.45
CA PRO A 1047 -12.83 29.23 53.28
C PRO A 1047 -13.05 30.50 52.44
N ILE A 1048 -14.33 30.84 52.28
CA ILE A 1048 -14.76 32.02 51.55
C ILE A 1048 -14.78 33.15 52.57
N ASP A 1049 -13.66 33.87 52.74
CA ASP A 1049 -13.56 34.91 53.77
C ASP A 1049 -14.77 35.87 53.74
N ASN A 1050 -15.30 36.10 54.95
CA ASN A 1050 -16.28 37.13 55.27
C ASN A 1050 -15.65 38.44 55.76
N ASP A 1051 -14.32 38.56 55.77
CA ASP A 1051 -13.62 39.74 56.27
C ASP A 1051 -12.77 40.42 55.19
N LEU A 1052 -13.40 41.38 54.50
CA LEU A 1052 -12.70 42.51 53.87
C LEU A 1052 -13.31 43.82 54.38
N ASN A 1053 -13.33 43.99 55.71
CA ASN A 1053 -13.54 45.27 56.37
C ASN A 1053 -12.36 45.54 57.31
N ARG A 1054 -11.21 46.00 56.77
CA ARG A 1054 -10.20 46.83 57.48
C ARG A 1054 -8.98 47.31 56.66
N ALA A 1055 -9.11 47.68 55.37
CA ALA A 1055 -7.97 48.26 54.66
C ALA A 1055 -8.29 49.22 53.48
N TYR A 1056 -9.43 49.92 53.49
CA TYR A 1056 -9.69 51.00 52.50
C TYR A 1056 -10.38 52.23 53.11
N TYR A 1057 -9.95 52.60 54.32
CA TYR A 1057 -10.01 53.98 54.79
C TYR A 1057 -8.61 54.35 55.30
N ASN A 1058 -7.77 54.80 54.36
CA ASN A 1058 -6.73 55.82 54.50
C ASN A 1058 -6.22 56.18 53.11
#